data_AF-A0A7V2EAP9-F1
#
_entry.id   AF-A0A7V2EAP9-F1
#
_cell.length_a   1.000
_cell.length_b   1.000
_cell.length_c   1.000
_cell.angle_alpha   90.00
_cell.angle_beta   90.00
_cell.angle_gamma   90.00
#
_symmetry.space_group_name_H-M   'P 1'
#
loop_
_entity.id
_entity.type
_entity.pdbx_description
1 polymer ?
#
loop_
_entity_poly.entity_id
_entity_poly.type
_entity_poly.pdbx_seq_one_letter_code
_entity_poly.pdbx_strand_id
1 'polypeptide(L)'
;MATLPAPRESLLASQRPKLWQPLAQLRRGIRSFVAAEVLLQMALGLAVWFWAVFLVDYGMFLLFGVDYVRDGSRVGIFLFRAFWWVLLLGGAAYLLGYRWLYRSLVSFRPESLALVLERHFPQLLEERLVTAVELADPELARRYGYSYLLVQYTAESAEQRLQQLAVREVFNWSWLRRLFGAALVLWTAMAALGYFATEWAATWWERNVVWVPRHWPVRVLLVLPDFARQPVRGVPSGGEMPIRILAWVNVVRTDHPDYPSGWRPANWDDLFPSDETGHEPGLTSLDPALARERQHFWELRPPVASPILRAILPLTWRSLTLDEVEARYQATSAQQLRPEALEHLTELGRSAVDFLLPRLEQRLLAASETERALVRLDAELAQWLPGSWRDWSLAEIHEHLQLARRLTSEEIRRRLHLLRRPTVTGDDAALALLAVATPLPVPQLGSYALQQIAWSSGWAELIPPFTWTDREWRDLPESWRGASAAELERRLQRWAEHPPLQALGQAINDQIGALFAELERRANQRHWGRRIYFRRLRLYDQVTLEYEEILTEEERRRMRAQVERLPVNRLPGTFQYHYEFRRIERPRRFRVFAGDAVTPWYHIDVRPLPTLRQLWRWQREPGHLHGSSDWVERGPLPVPIESGQESRFDAPVGAQIRFVGQTTKTLDALEITLQDQRVLDVYAAIATLGLGQALLGNSCAPYALATAALATYYQETQNPYVRQVEFSPGSDQFAVTLRPLGNEELRLLFRFTDAEGIRNSRRLTIVPVTDKEPEFQYANFEIVRREAITPRAIIPFSGLVRDDNGLTQLEYEVTVVLPDGKALGPPTRLPLRTFASAIAIPSLEALDWQSGDGAARWTQPVSARGGVAGRSVARVWPFRTLGSFWALPGSTLLSAPEAGALSLAQPAGLEQVVEHEFRYESRPIGAPFLTQADEFLVTELVPREITVPDPDQKGKSVTKPLPPPYRLVVRLVASDNRQVVTEGDRLVFQPQRTAYHAAFEFNVVTENDLLIDESRREEEIRERCDNLLAKLVAVRDQLVKMRQESEQLNEDLALRFARDSEDAQRSVRDGRDFVQREILRDLRLIYRELWFNRVQQKELDRLDEKICRPLEQLVRDGEAFDQAQENLGLLAEQLRTLRQRVRPSDFDPAVFQLNLLIDRFQKIIQEIKGLIEYAKALEILRDLIRSQEKINELLKAIQKRRLKEELGNP
;
A
#
# COMPACT_ATOMS: atom_id res chain seq x y z
N MET A 1 -66.28 108.22 -67.53
CA MET A 1 -66.54 109.39 -66.67
C MET A 1 -67.14 108.87 -65.38
N ALA A 2 -66.53 109.23 -64.25
CA ALA A 2 -67.09 109.20 -62.90
C ALA A 2 -67.58 107.85 -62.30
N THR A 3 -66.96 107.54 -61.17
CA THR A 3 -67.58 106.99 -59.94
C THR A 3 -68.18 105.59 -60.00
N LEU A 4 -67.46 104.63 -59.41
CA LEU A 4 -68.10 103.51 -58.73
C LEU A 4 -67.56 103.45 -57.29
N PRO A 5 -68.44 103.36 -56.28
CA PRO A 5 -68.07 103.52 -54.88
C PRO A 5 -67.39 102.26 -54.31
N ALA A 6 -66.62 102.50 -53.25
CA ALA A 6 -66.01 101.50 -52.38
C ALA A 6 -67.06 100.65 -51.60
N PRO A 7 -66.67 99.52 -50.98
CA PRO A 7 -67.42 98.27 -51.08
C PRO A 7 -68.10 97.80 -49.77
N ARG A 8 -69.18 96.98 -49.89
CA ARG A 8 -69.81 96.24 -48.77
C ARG A 8 -69.18 94.86 -48.64
N GLU A 9 -68.17 94.78 -47.79
CA GLU A 9 -67.22 93.67 -47.75
C GLU A 9 -67.35 92.76 -46.50
N SER A 10 -68.35 92.97 -45.64
CA SER A 10 -68.36 92.44 -44.26
C SER A 10 -69.55 91.57 -43.81
N LEU A 11 -70.43 91.10 -44.72
CA LEU A 11 -71.62 90.30 -44.31
C LEU A 11 -71.64 88.82 -44.74
N LEU A 12 -70.61 88.33 -45.44
CA LEU A 12 -70.62 86.97 -46.01
C LEU A 12 -69.66 85.98 -45.35
N ALA A 13 -68.86 86.45 -44.39
CA ALA A 13 -67.98 85.61 -43.59
C ALA A 13 -68.72 84.81 -42.49
N SER A 14 -69.95 85.19 -42.11
CA SER A 14 -70.58 84.75 -40.86
C SER A 14 -71.75 83.75 -40.98
N GLN A 15 -72.12 83.26 -42.18
CA GLN A 15 -73.28 82.33 -42.31
C GLN A 15 -73.12 81.15 -43.30
N ARG A 16 -72.10 80.29 -43.14
CA ARG A 16 -72.07 78.99 -43.87
C ARG A 16 -71.72 77.77 -43.00
N PRO A 17 -72.58 77.33 -42.07
CA PRO A 17 -72.33 76.17 -41.20
C PRO A 17 -72.40 74.78 -41.88
N LYS A 18 -72.96 74.66 -43.09
CA LYS A 18 -73.20 73.36 -43.75
C LYS A 18 -71.95 72.75 -44.42
N LEU A 19 -70.98 73.56 -44.84
CA LEU A 19 -69.67 73.08 -45.34
C LEU A 19 -68.78 72.48 -44.22
N TRP A 20 -68.93 72.97 -42.97
CA TRP A 20 -68.06 72.60 -41.84
C TRP A 20 -68.49 71.33 -41.10
N GLN A 21 -69.76 70.94 -41.17
CA GLN A 21 -70.28 69.77 -40.45
C GLN A 21 -69.67 68.44 -40.92
N PRO A 22 -69.57 68.13 -42.23
CA PRO A 22 -68.93 66.91 -42.71
C PRO A 22 -67.41 66.89 -42.44
N LEU A 23 -66.75 68.06 -42.49
CA LEU A 23 -65.33 68.19 -42.13
C LEU A 23 -65.09 67.92 -40.64
N ALA A 24 -66.01 68.34 -39.77
CA ALA A 24 -65.95 68.04 -38.33
C ALA A 24 -66.25 66.55 -38.02
N GLN A 25 -67.17 65.92 -38.77
CA GLN A 25 -67.43 64.48 -38.67
C GLN A 25 -66.23 63.65 -39.14
N LEU A 26 -65.60 64.02 -40.26
CA LEU A 26 -64.36 63.40 -40.74
C LEU A 26 -63.24 63.54 -39.71
N ARG A 27 -63.08 64.72 -39.08
CA ARG A 27 -62.09 64.95 -38.01
C ARG A 27 -62.31 64.03 -36.80
N ARG A 28 -63.55 63.85 -36.33
CA ARG A 28 -63.87 62.90 -35.23
C ARG A 28 -63.68 61.44 -35.66
N GLY A 29 -64.02 61.11 -36.90
CA GLY A 29 -63.77 59.81 -37.51
C GLY A 29 -62.27 59.46 -37.56
N ILE A 30 -61.42 60.40 -38.00
CA ILE A 30 -59.96 60.24 -38.01
C ILE A 30 -59.42 59.99 -36.61
N ARG A 31 -59.83 60.79 -35.61
CA ARG A 31 -59.36 60.63 -34.22
C ARG A 31 -59.79 59.29 -33.60
N SER A 32 -61.04 58.88 -33.79
CA SER A 32 -61.53 57.60 -33.27
C SER A 32 -60.91 56.40 -33.98
N PHE A 33 -60.69 56.48 -35.30
CA PHE A 33 -59.97 55.46 -36.06
C PHE A 33 -58.51 55.33 -35.58
N VAL A 34 -57.80 56.44 -35.40
CA VAL A 34 -56.42 56.44 -34.88
C VAL A 34 -56.37 55.92 -33.44
N ALA A 35 -57.33 56.27 -32.59
CA ALA A 35 -57.41 55.74 -31.23
C ALA A 35 -57.65 54.22 -31.20
N ALA A 36 -58.58 53.73 -32.03
CA ALA A 36 -58.84 52.29 -32.16
C ALA A 36 -57.63 51.55 -32.75
N GLU A 37 -56.94 52.13 -33.73
CA GLU A 37 -55.72 51.57 -34.32
C GLU A 37 -54.60 51.46 -33.27
N VAL A 38 -54.36 52.52 -32.49
CA VAL A 38 -53.32 52.52 -31.44
C VAL A 38 -53.68 51.55 -30.32
N LEU A 39 -54.95 51.48 -29.90
CA LEU A 39 -55.39 50.51 -28.90
C LEU A 39 -55.18 49.07 -29.38
N LEU A 40 -55.52 48.76 -30.63
CA LEU A 40 -55.26 47.43 -31.20
C LEU A 40 -53.77 47.14 -31.37
N GLN A 41 -52.96 48.13 -31.75
CA GLN A 41 -51.51 48.00 -31.82
C GLN A 41 -50.88 47.78 -30.43
N MET A 42 -51.42 48.41 -29.37
CA MET A 42 -51.00 48.14 -28.00
C MET A 42 -51.40 46.75 -27.53
N ALA A 43 -52.64 46.32 -27.78
CA ALA A 43 -53.11 44.98 -27.45
C ALA A 43 -52.31 43.89 -28.19
N LEU A 44 -51.98 44.14 -29.46
CA LEU A 44 -51.11 43.29 -30.26
C LEU A 44 -49.67 43.31 -29.72
N GLY A 45 -49.13 44.48 -29.39
CA GLY A 45 -47.79 44.65 -28.84
C GLY A 45 -47.61 43.93 -27.50
N LEU A 46 -48.61 43.96 -26.62
CA LEU A 46 -48.60 43.22 -25.36
C LEU A 46 -48.61 41.70 -25.59
N ALA A 47 -49.43 41.21 -26.52
CA ALA A 47 -49.44 39.79 -26.88
C ALA A 47 -48.12 39.34 -27.53
N VAL A 48 -47.56 40.14 -28.44
CA VAL A 48 -46.26 39.89 -29.07
C VAL A 48 -45.15 39.90 -28.03
N TRP A 49 -45.18 40.83 -27.07
CA TRP A 49 -44.24 40.86 -25.96
C TRP A 49 -44.31 39.59 -25.11
N PHE A 50 -45.52 39.17 -24.72
CA PHE A 50 -45.72 37.90 -24.02
C PHE A 50 -45.06 36.74 -24.78
N TRP A 51 -45.40 36.58 -26.07
CA TRP A 51 -44.89 35.47 -26.88
C TRP A 51 -43.38 35.56 -27.12
N ALA A 52 -42.83 36.76 -27.31
CA ALA A 52 -41.39 36.95 -27.47
C ALA A 52 -40.63 36.57 -26.20
N VAL A 53 -41.06 37.07 -25.04
CA VAL A 53 -40.45 36.72 -23.74
C VAL A 53 -40.60 35.22 -23.47
N PHE A 54 -41.81 34.68 -23.65
CA PHE A 54 -42.10 33.26 -23.41
C PHE A 54 -41.25 32.36 -24.33
N LEU A 55 -41.20 32.62 -25.63
CA LEU A 55 -40.43 31.80 -26.58
C LEU A 55 -38.92 31.89 -26.34
N VAL A 56 -38.40 33.06 -25.94
CA VAL A 56 -36.97 33.20 -25.62
C VAL A 56 -36.64 32.50 -24.30
N ASP A 57 -37.38 32.77 -23.22
CA ASP A 57 -37.16 32.15 -21.90
C ASP A 57 -37.37 30.63 -21.94
N TYR A 58 -38.55 30.18 -22.37
CA TYR A 58 -38.87 28.76 -22.45
C TYR A 58 -38.07 28.04 -23.55
N GLY A 59 -37.78 28.71 -24.68
CA GLY A 59 -36.98 28.14 -25.76
C GLY A 59 -35.52 27.92 -25.37
N MET A 60 -34.92 28.83 -24.58
CA MET A 60 -33.60 28.63 -24.00
C MET A 60 -33.55 27.41 -23.08
N PHE A 61 -34.59 27.23 -22.26
CA PHE A 61 -34.73 26.07 -21.40
C PHE A 61 -34.94 24.77 -22.20
N LEU A 62 -35.86 24.76 -23.18
CA LEU A 62 -36.23 23.56 -23.92
C LEU A 62 -35.13 23.06 -24.88
N LEU A 63 -34.47 23.98 -25.59
CA LEU A 63 -33.48 23.61 -26.62
C LEU A 63 -32.07 23.41 -26.04
N PHE A 64 -31.71 24.15 -25.00
CA PHE A 64 -30.34 24.17 -24.47
C PHE A 64 -30.25 23.70 -23.01
N GLY A 65 -31.37 23.46 -22.32
CA GLY A 65 -31.37 23.12 -20.89
C GLY A 65 -30.92 24.26 -19.98
N VAL A 66 -30.78 25.48 -20.53
CA VAL A 66 -30.29 26.67 -19.85
C VAL A 66 -31.47 27.42 -19.25
N ASP A 67 -31.47 27.55 -17.93
CA ASP A 67 -32.44 28.39 -17.23
C ASP A 67 -31.74 29.66 -16.78
N TYR A 68 -32.10 30.82 -17.37
CA TYR A 68 -31.45 32.09 -17.05
C TYR A 68 -31.58 32.49 -15.57
N VAL A 69 -32.60 31.99 -14.85
CA VAL A 69 -32.79 32.24 -13.41
C VAL A 69 -31.86 31.37 -12.57
N ARG A 70 -31.59 30.13 -13.00
CA ARG A 70 -30.70 29.18 -12.31
C ARG A 70 -29.23 29.43 -12.62
N ASP A 71 -28.93 29.62 -13.91
CA ASP A 71 -27.57 29.62 -14.47
C ASP A 71 -27.03 31.05 -14.66
N GLY A 72 -27.90 32.06 -14.59
CA GLY A 72 -27.53 33.47 -14.74
C GLY A 72 -27.01 34.11 -13.46
N SER A 73 -26.10 35.09 -13.60
CA SER A 73 -25.72 35.93 -12.47
C SER A 73 -26.88 36.80 -12.02
N ARG A 74 -26.90 37.21 -10.74
CA ARG A 74 -27.94 38.11 -10.20
C ARG A 74 -28.13 39.37 -11.06
N VAL A 75 -27.03 39.91 -11.58
CA VAL A 75 -27.03 41.07 -12.50
C VAL A 75 -27.59 40.70 -13.87
N GLY A 76 -27.20 39.55 -14.43
CA GLY A 76 -27.72 39.07 -15.72
C GLY A 76 -29.23 38.83 -15.70
N ILE A 77 -29.77 38.24 -14.63
CA ILE A 77 -31.21 38.03 -14.44
C ILE A 77 -31.95 39.37 -14.44
N PHE A 78 -31.44 40.35 -13.69
CA PHE A 78 -32.01 41.69 -13.64
C PHE A 78 -31.99 42.37 -15.02
N LEU A 79 -30.84 42.35 -15.72
CA LEU A 79 -30.70 42.98 -17.04
C LEU A 79 -31.63 42.33 -18.08
N PHE A 80 -31.75 41.01 -18.08
CA PHE A 80 -32.65 40.30 -18.99
C PHE A 80 -34.12 40.71 -18.77
N ARG A 81 -34.58 40.73 -17.51
CA ARG A 81 -35.94 41.19 -17.17
C ARG A 81 -36.14 42.66 -17.52
N ALA A 82 -35.19 43.52 -17.15
CA ALA A 82 -35.26 44.96 -17.42
C ALA A 82 -35.31 45.25 -18.93
N PHE A 83 -34.52 44.55 -19.74
CA PHE A 83 -34.49 44.71 -21.20
C PHE A 83 -35.89 44.54 -21.82
N TRP A 84 -36.61 43.46 -21.46
CA TRP A 84 -37.95 43.20 -21.98
C TRP A 84 -38.99 44.22 -21.51
N TRP A 85 -38.90 44.68 -20.26
CA TRP A 85 -39.78 45.72 -19.75
C TRP A 85 -39.51 47.09 -20.39
N VAL A 86 -38.25 47.44 -20.63
CA VAL A 86 -37.87 48.66 -21.36
C VAL A 86 -38.38 48.61 -22.80
N LEU A 87 -38.32 47.46 -23.46
CA LEU A 87 -38.85 47.30 -24.82
C LEU A 87 -40.37 47.47 -24.86
N LEU A 88 -41.11 46.88 -23.90
CA LEU A 88 -42.56 47.04 -23.79
C LEU A 88 -42.96 48.49 -23.48
N LEU A 89 -42.37 49.10 -22.45
CA LEU A 89 -42.68 50.46 -22.01
C LEU A 89 -42.26 51.50 -23.04
N GLY A 90 -41.10 51.32 -23.68
CA GLY A 90 -40.63 52.17 -24.77
C GLY A 90 -41.52 52.09 -26.00
N GLY A 91 -41.93 50.87 -26.40
CA GLY A 91 -42.90 50.67 -27.48
C GLY A 91 -44.26 51.30 -27.18
N ALA A 92 -44.78 51.10 -25.96
CA ALA A 92 -46.02 51.72 -25.51
C ALA A 92 -45.91 53.26 -25.50
N ALA A 93 -44.82 53.82 -24.97
CA ALA A 93 -44.58 55.27 -24.96
C ALA A 93 -44.48 55.86 -26.37
N TYR A 94 -43.83 55.16 -27.31
CA TYR A 94 -43.79 55.55 -28.72
C TYR A 94 -45.19 55.54 -29.35
N LEU A 95 -45.99 54.49 -29.14
CA LEU A 95 -47.35 54.43 -29.67
C LEU A 95 -48.27 55.50 -29.07
N LEU A 96 -48.21 55.70 -27.75
CA LEU A 96 -49.06 56.65 -27.04
C LEU A 96 -48.65 58.10 -27.32
N GLY A 97 -47.35 58.40 -27.31
CA GLY A 97 -46.82 59.75 -27.51
C GLY A 97 -46.73 60.16 -28.99
N TYR A 98 -46.07 59.36 -29.82
CA TYR A 98 -45.79 59.72 -31.21
C TYR A 98 -46.96 59.39 -32.16
N ARG A 99 -47.64 58.25 -32.00
CA ARG A 99 -48.75 57.89 -32.90
C ARG A 99 -50.10 58.41 -32.46
N TRP A 100 -50.42 58.39 -31.16
CA TRP A 100 -51.72 58.86 -30.67
C TRP A 100 -51.72 60.35 -30.30
N LEU A 101 -50.85 60.78 -29.38
CA LEU A 101 -50.88 62.14 -28.84
C LEU A 101 -50.47 63.18 -29.89
N TYR A 102 -49.34 63.00 -30.59
CA TYR A 102 -48.91 63.91 -31.66
C TYR A 102 -49.96 64.00 -32.78
N ARG A 103 -50.47 62.87 -33.29
CA ARG A 103 -51.48 62.89 -34.36
C ARG A 103 -52.85 63.43 -33.93
N SER A 104 -53.21 63.28 -32.65
CA SER A 104 -54.50 63.78 -32.14
C SER A 104 -54.46 65.28 -31.84
N LEU A 105 -53.29 65.80 -31.44
CA LEU A 105 -53.06 67.21 -31.11
C LEU A 105 -52.73 68.08 -32.33
N VAL A 106 -52.26 67.51 -33.44
CA VAL A 106 -52.10 68.27 -34.70
C VAL A 106 -53.46 68.82 -35.14
N SER A 107 -53.53 70.14 -35.28
CA SER A 107 -54.72 70.87 -35.73
C SER A 107 -54.91 70.65 -37.24
N PHE A 108 -55.81 69.73 -37.60
CA PHE A 108 -56.18 69.52 -38.99
C PHE A 108 -56.88 70.77 -39.54
N ARG A 109 -56.11 71.56 -40.28
CA ARG A 109 -56.61 72.73 -41.02
C ARG A 109 -57.71 72.27 -41.99
N PRO A 110 -58.81 73.00 -42.10
CA PRO A 110 -59.98 72.57 -42.86
C PRO A 110 -59.72 72.43 -44.36
N GLU A 111 -58.80 73.21 -44.93
CA GLU A 111 -58.38 73.17 -46.33
C GLU A 111 -57.72 71.81 -46.65
N SER A 112 -56.92 71.28 -45.72
CA SER A 112 -56.27 69.97 -45.90
C SER A 112 -57.25 68.81 -45.75
N LEU A 113 -58.28 68.94 -44.92
CA LEU A 113 -59.36 67.96 -44.83
C LEU A 113 -60.24 67.96 -46.09
N ALA A 114 -60.51 69.15 -46.65
CA ALA A 114 -61.18 69.31 -47.93
C ALA A 114 -60.38 68.64 -49.06
N LEU A 115 -59.06 68.86 -49.11
CA LEU A 115 -58.17 68.27 -50.11
C LEU A 115 -58.15 66.75 -50.05
N VAL A 116 -58.19 66.16 -48.85
CA VAL A 116 -58.26 64.70 -48.68
C VAL A 116 -59.58 64.14 -49.25
N LEU A 117 -60.70 64.82 -49.01
CA LEU A 117 -61.99 64.42 -49.57
C LEU A 117 -62.02 64.56 -51.09
N GLU A 118 -61.47 65.65 -51.65
CA GLU A 118 -61.37 65.84 -53.11
C GLU A 118 -60.51 64.81 -53.78
N ARG A 119 -59.33 64.52 -53.22
CA ARG A 119 -58.42 63.53 -53.79
C ARG A 119 -59.00 62.12 -53.75
N HIS A 120 -59.82 61.80 -52.76
CA HIS A 120 -60.46 60.50 -52.65
C HIS A 120 -61.72 60.38 -53.52
N PHE A 121 -62.46 61.48 -53.70
CA PHE A 121 -63.65 61.55 -54.54
C PHE A 121 -63.50 62.56 -55.69
N PRO A 122 -62.52 62.38 -56.61
CA PRO A 122 -62.16 63.38 -57.61
C PRO A 122 -63.29 63.64 -58.62
N GLN A 123 -64.06 62.60 -58.94
CA GLN A 123 -65.18 62.67 -59.89
C GLN A 123 -66.38 63.47 -59.35
N LEU A 124 -66.56 63.54 -58.03
CA LEU A 124 -67.71 64.22 -57.41
C LEU A 124 -67.40 65.68 -57.05
N LEU A 125 -66.17 65.99 -56.65
CA LEU A 125 -65.82 67.31 -56.11
C LEU A 125 -65.07 68.23 -57.09
N GLU A 126 -64.41 67.70 -58.12
CA GLU A 126 -63.79 68.46 -59.24
C GLU A 126 -63.00 69.73 -58.79
N GLU A 127 -62.16 69.64 -57.75
CA GLU A 127 -61.32 70.73 -57.19
C GLU A 127 -62.08 71.94 -56.58
N ARG A 128 -63.40 71.83 -56.39
CA ARG A 128 -64.25 72.94 -55.94
C ARG A 128 -64.33 73.10 -54.42
N LEU A 129 -64.15 72.05 -53.64
CA LEU A 129 -64.25 72.04 -52.17
C LEU A 129 -63.03 72.68 -51.51
N VAL A 130 -61.80 72.42 -51.96
CA VAL A 130 -60.59 73.10 -51.43
C VAL A 130 -60.65 74.56 -51.78
N THR A 131 -60.94 74.86 -53.05
CA THR A 131 -61.12 76.23 -53.54
C THR A 131 -62.24 76.94 -52.77
N ALA A 132 -63.35 76.26 -52.46
CA ALA A 132 -64.43 76.82 -51.66
C ALA A 132 -64.05 77.05 -50.19
N VAL A 133 -63.16 76.24 -49.60
CA VAL A 133 -62.70 76.42 -48.21
C VAL A 133 -61.58 77.47 -48.13
N GLU A 134 -60.66 77.54 -49.11
CA GLU A 134 -59.60 78.55 -49.17
C GLU A 134 -60.13 79.95 -49.52
N LEU A 135 -61.09 80.03 -50.45
CA LEU A 135 -61.75 81.29 -50.81
C LEU A 135 -62.91 81.65 -49.86
N ALA A 136 -63.22 80.80 -48.87
CA ALA A 136 -64.18 81.14 -47.82
C ALA A 136 -63.71 82.33 -46.97
N ASP A 137 -62.40 82.59 -46.91
CA ASP A 137 -61.82 83.75 -46.26
C ASP A 137 -61.89 84.99 -47.19
N PRO A 138 -62.76 85.98 -46.89
CA PRO A 138 -63.05 87.09 -47.80
C PRO A 138 -61.84 88.00 -48.05
N GLU A 139 -60.88 88.06 -47.12
CA GLU A 139 -59.66 88.84 -47.29
C GLU A 139 -58.68 88.20 -48.28
N LEU A 140 -58.62 86.85 -48.28
CA LEU A 140 -57.73 86.08 -49.16
C LEU A 140 -58.26 86.08 -50.60
N ALA A 141 -59.58 85.90 -50.78
CA ALA A 141 -60.22 85.94 -52.09
C ALA A 141 -59.99 87.29 -52.82
N ARG A 142 -59.97 88.41 -52.08
CA ARG A 142 -59.65 89.74 -52.63
C ARG A 142 -58.20 89.88 -53.03
N ARG A 143 -57.25 89.36 -52.23
CA ARG A 143 -55.82 89.41 -52.56
C ARG A 143 -55.49 88.73 -53.89
N TYR A 144 -56.20 87.66 -54.22
CA TYR A 144 -56.01 86.95 -55.50
C TYR A 144 -56.88 87.51 -56.64
N GLY A 145 -57.69 88.55 -56.38
CA GLY A 145 -58.48 89.25 -57.40
C GLY A 145 -59.76 88.51 -57.85
N TYR A 146 -60.26 87.54 -57.08
CA TYR A 146 -61.46 86.79 -57.44
C TYR A 146 -62.75 87.59 -57.19
N SER A 147 -63.74 87.44 -58.08
CA SER A 147 -65.04 88.10 -57.93
C SER A 147 -65.92 87.39 -56.89
N TYR A 148 -66.65 88.18 -56.10
CA TYR A 148 -67.49 87.67 -55.01
C TYR A 148 -68.54 86.62 -55.49
N LEU A 149 -69.14 86.82 -56.66
CA LEU A 149 -70.11 85.89 -57.25
C LEU A 149 -69.49 84.52 -57.60
N LEU A 150 -68.23 84.50 -58.04
CA LEU A 150 -67.52 83.27 -58.38
C LEU A 150 -67.23 82.44 -57.11
N VAL A 151 -66.86 83.09 -56.00
CA VAL A 151 -66.66 82.45 -54.69
C VAL A 151 -67.98 81.90 -54.13
N GLN A 152 -69.09 82.61 -54.32
CA GLN A 152 -70.41 82.13 -53.89
C GLN A 152 -70.87 80.90 -54.69
N TYR A 153 -70.73 80.93 -56.02
CA TYR A 153 -71.12 79.81 -56.89
C TYR A 153 -70.29 78.54 -56.61
N THR A 154 -68.96 78.70 -56.44
CA THR A 154 -68.06 77.57 -56.13
C THR A 154 -68.37 76.92 -54.79
N ALA A 155 -68.69 77.72 -53.76
CA ALA A 155 -69.06 77.21 -52.44
C ALA A 155 -70.44 76.51 -52.41
N GLU A 156 -71.47 77.06 -53.06
CA GLU A 156 -72.78 76.41 -53.14
C GLU A 156 -72.73 75.11 -53.97
N SER A 157 -71.94 75.11 -55.05
CA SER A 157 -71.70 73.93 -55.87
C SER A 157 -70.95 72.84 -55.09
N ALA A 158 -69.96 73.21 -54.27
CA ALA A 158 -69.26 72.28 -53.40
C ALA A 158 -70.20 71.70 -52.32
N GLU A 159 -71.08 72.50 -51.73
CA GLU A 159 -71.99 72.08 -50.65
C GLU A 159 -73.04 71.03 -51.11
N GLN A 160 -73.66 71.22 -52.28
CA GLN A 160 -74.62 70.26 -52.83
C GLN A 160 -74.00 68.88 -53.10
N ARG A 161 -72.76 68.89 -53.61
CA ARG A 161 -71.99 67.66 -53.89
C ARG A 161 -71.46 67.01 -52.62
N LEU A 162 -71.13 67.81 -51.59
CA LEU A 162 -70.65 67.33 -50.29
C LEU A 162 -71.69 66.47 -49.54
N GLN A 163 -72.99 66.76 -49.70
CA GLN A 163 -74.07 65.98 -49.07
C GLN A 163 -74.22 64.55 -49.63
N GLN A 164 -73.64 64.27 -50.80
CA GLN A 164 -73.71 62.96 -51.44
C GLN A 164 -72.55 62.03 -51.06
N LEU A 165 -71.61 62.47 -50.20
CA LEU A 165 -70.39 61.73 -49.89
C LEU A 165 -70.56 60.74 -48.73
N ALA A 166 -70.11 59.50 -48.94
CA ALA A 166 -69.98 58.49 -47.90
C ALA A 166 -68.63 58.65 -47.15
N VAL A 167 -68.60 59.55 -46.15
CA VAL A 167 -67.38 59.89 -45.37
C VAL A 167 -66.70 58.67 -44.73
N ARG A 168 -67.41 57.55 -44.53
CA ARG A 168 -66.86 56.31 -43.94
C ARG A 168 -65.90 55.55 -44.86
N GLU A 169 -65.97 55.72 -46.17
CA GLU A 169 -65.15 55.00 -47.16
C GLU A 169 -63.70 55.50 -47.22
N VAL A 170 -63.46 56.71 -46.71
CA VAL A 170 -62.12 57.31 -46.60
C VAL A 170 -61.22 56.53 -45.64
N PHE A 171 -61.79 55.74 -44.71
CA PHE A 171 -61.04 54.99 -43.71
C PHE A 171 -60.73 53.55 -44.15
N ASN A 172 -59.49 53.12 -43.97
CA ASN A 172 -59.08 51.75 -44.29
C ASN A 172 -59.47 50.76 -43.17
N TRP A 173 -60.75 50.41 -43.12
CA TRP A 173 -61.28 49.43 -42.16
C TRP A 173 -60.70 48.02 -42.33
N SER A 174 -60.22 47.67 -43.53
CA SER A 174 -59.63 46.34 -43.79
C SER A 174 -58.35 46.11 -43.00
N TRP A 175 -57.53 47.15 -42.88
CA TRP A 175 -56.32 47.14 -42.04
C TRP A 175 -56.66 46.94 -40.57
N LEU A 176 -57.64 47.69 -40.05
CA LEU A 176 -58.07 47.58 -38.66
C LEU A 176 -58.62 46.18 -38.33
N ARG A 177 -59.39 45.57 -39.24
CA ARG A 177 -59.88 44.18 -39.10
C ARG A 177 -58.74 43.16 -39.11
N ARG A 178 -57.71 43.35 -39.95
CA ARG A 178 -56.51 42.48 -39.95
C ARG A 178 -55.73 42.58 -38.64
N LEU A 179 -55.54 43.79 -38.12
CA LEU A 179 -54.91 44.01 -36.81
C LEU A 179 -55.71 43.36 -35.68
N PHE A 180 -57.03 43.54 -35.67
CA PHE A 180 -57.92 42.88 -34.72
C PHE A 180 -57.84 41.36 -34.83
N GLY A 181 -57.88 40.80 -36.03
CA GLY A 181 -57.74 39.36 -36.26
C GLY A 181 -56.41 38.80 -35.76
N ALA A 182 -55.29 39.48 -36.05
CA ALA A 182 -53.97 39.08 -35.56
C ALA A 182 -53.89 39.13 -34.03
N ALA A 183 -54.40 40.20 -33.41
CA ALA A 183 -54.46 40.31 -31.96
C ALA A 183 -55.34 39.20 -31.34
N LEU A 184 -56.52 38.95 -31.91
CA LEU A 184 -57.44 37.90 -31.45
C LEU A 184 -56.77 36.53 -31.51
N VAL A 185 -56.04 36.20 -32.58
CA VAL A 185 -55.31 34.93 -32.71
C VAL A 185 -54.24 34.80 -31.62
N LEU A 186 -53.42 35.83 -31.39
CA LEU A 186 -52.36 35.74 -30.37
C LEU A 186 -52.92 35.68 -28.95
N TRP A 187 -54.00 36.41 -28.65
CA TRP A 187 -54.67 36.38 -27.35
C TRP A 187 -55.41 35.07 -27.11
N THR A 188 -56.08 34.51 -28.11
CA THR A 188 -56.70 33.18 -28.01
C THR A 188 -55.67 32.07 -27.85
N ALA A 189 -54.52 32.15 -28.55
CA ALA A 189 -53.40 31.24 -28.34
C ALA A 189 -52.83 31.37 -26.91
N MET A 190 -52.70 32.59 -26.38
CA MET A 190 -52.24 32.82 -25.01
C MET A 190 -53.23 32.26 -23.98
N ALA A 191 -54.54 32.45 -24.19
CA ALA A 191 -55.58 31.88 -23.33
C ALA A 191 -55.59 30.34 -23.39
N ALA A 192 -55.41 29.76 -24.58
CA ALA A 192 -55.26 28.33 -24.75
C ALA A 192 -54.02 27.79 -24.01
N LEU A 193 -52.89 28.49 -24.08
CA LEU A 193 -51.68 28.14 -23.31
C LEU A 193 -51.94 28.22 -21.80
N GLY A 194 -52.60 29.27 -21.31
CA GLY A 194 -52.97 29.39 -19.89
C GLY A 194 -53.92 28.29 -19.42
N TYR A 195 -54.76 27.75 -20.32
CA TYR A 195 -55.69 26.67 -20.02
C TYR A 195 -55.06 25.28 -20.09
N PHE A 196 -54.37 24.94 -21.19
CA PHE A 196 -53.78 23.62 -21.40
C PHE A 196 -52.43 23.43 -20.68
N ALA A 197 -51.72 24.52 -20.41
CA ALA A 197 -50.42 24.54 -19.75
C ALA A 197 -50.37 25.60 -18.64
N THR A 198 -51.34 25.54 -17.73
CA THR A 198 -51.49 26.49 -16.61
C THR A 198 -50.21 26.62 -15.78
N GLU A 199 -49.45 25.54 -15.59
CA GLU A 199 -48.16 25.59 -14.91
C GLU A 199 -47.14 26.45 -15.66
N TRP A 200 -47.01 26.28 -16.98
CA TRP A 200 -46.05 27.03 -17.76
C TRP A 200 -46.37 28.53 -17.78
N ALA A 201 -47.65 28.86 -17.93
CA ALA A 201 -48.12 30.24 -17.86
C ALA A 201 -47.93 30.85 -16.45
N ALA A 202 -48.19 30.08 -15.39
CA ALA A 202 -47.99 30.53 -14.01
C ALA A 202 -46.51 30.74 -13.68
N THR A 203 -45.64 29.81 -14.07
CA THR A 203 -44.19 29.94 -13.90
C THR A 203 -43.64 31.14 -14.67
N TRP A 204 -44.10 31.35 -15.92
CA TRP A 204 -43.72 32.54 -16.70
C TRP A 204 -44.16 33.84 -16.01
N TRP A 205 -45.39 33.89 -15.51
CA TRP A 205 -45.93 35.07 -14.79
C TRP A 205 -45.13 35.36 -13.52
N GLU A 206 -44.89 34.35 -12.70
CA GLU A 206 -44.10 34.45 -11.47
C GLU A 206 -42.67 34.93 -11.77
N ARG A 207 -42.03 34.41 -12.82
CA ARG A 207 -40.65 34.75 -13.20
C ARG A 207 -40.49 36.12 -13.84
N ASN A 208 -41.31 36.47 -14.82
CA ASN A 208 -41.08 37.63 -15.71
C ASN A 208 -41.92 38.86 -15.33
N VAL A 209 -43.05 38.67 -14.62
CA VAL A 209 -43.93 39.76 -14.18
C VAL A 209 -43.80 40.01 -12.68
N VAL A 210 -43.92 38.97 -11.84
CA VAL A 210 -43.81 39.09 -10.38
C VAL A 210 -42.35 39.09 -9.89
N TRP A 211 -41.43 38.65 -10.74
CA TRP A 211 -39.97 38.60 -10.49
C TRP A 211 -39.53 37.60 -9.42
N VAL A 212 -40.36 36.60 -9.11
CA VAL A 212 -39.99 35.47 -8.23
C VAL A 212 -38.94 34.59 -8.95
N PRO A 213 -37.82 34.23 -8.29
CA PRO A 213 -36.78 33.39 -8.88
C PRO A 213 -37.18 31.90 -8.86
N ARG A 214 -38.27 31.55 -9.55
CA ARG A 214 -38.76 30.17 -9.75
C ARG A 214 -38.05 29.51 -10.93
N HIS A 215 -37.64 28.25 -10.80
CA HIS A 215 -37.14 27.46 -11.94
C HIS A 215 -38.30 26.91 -12.80
N TRP A 216 -38.03 26.60 -14.07
CA TRP A 216 -39.01 25.87 -14.89
C TRP A 216 -39.29 24.48 -14.30
N PRO A 217 -40.54 23.98 -14.36
CA PRO A 217 -40.89 22.68 -13.81
C PRO A 217 -40.22 21.57 -14.64
N VAL A 218 -39.46 20.73 -13.95
CA VAL A 218 -38.73 19.59 -14.54
C VAL A 218 -39.60 18.33 -14.55
N ARG A 219 -39.37 17.42 -15.49
CA ARG A 219 -40.07 16.12 -15.50
C ARG A 219 -39.52 15.14 -14.46
N VAL A 220 -38.32 15.40 -13.94
CA VAL A 220 -37.58 14.55 -12.98
C VAL A 220 -36.84 15.43 -11.99
N LEU A 221 -36.89 15.06 -10.71
CA LEU A 221 -36.15 15.74 -9.67
C LEU A 221 -34.98 14.87 -9.23
N LEU A 222 -33.76 15.25 -9.62
CA LEU A 222 -32.53 14.55 -9.25
C LEU A 222 -31.88 15.21 -8.05
N VAL A 223 -31.47 14.42 -7.06
CA VAL A 223 -30.73 14.86 -5.88
C VAL A 223 -29.52 13.97 -5.67
N LEU A 224 -28.38 14.56 -5.31
CA LEU A 224 -27.17 13.85 -4.96
C LEU A 224 -26.97 13.97 -3.43
N PRO A 225 -27.32 12.95 -2.64
CA PRO A 225 -27.23 13.01 -1.18
C PRO A 225 -25.81 13.33 -0.70
N ASP A 226 -24.82 12.77 -1.38
CA ASP A 226 -23.40 12.91 -1.07
C ASP A 226 -22.87 14.36 -1.28
N PHE A 227 -23.65 15.21 -1.97
CA PHE A 227 -23.36 16.63 -2.25
C PHE A 227 -24.46 17.58 -1.77
N ALA A 228 -25.41 17.09 -0.95
CA ALA A 228 -26.56 17.87 -0.50
C ALA A 228 -26.15 19.03 0.44
N ARG A 229 -25.10 18.83 1.26
CA ARG A 229 -24.61 19.86 2.20
C ARG A 229 -23.59 20.80 1.58
N GLN A 230 -22.71 20.29 0.72
CA GLN A 230 -21.66 21.06 0.05
C GLN A 230 -21.54 20.58 -1.41
N PRO A 231 -21.45 21.50 -2.39
CA PRO A 231 -21.30 21.13 -3.80
C PRO A 231 -19.88 20.68 -4.15
N VAL A 232 -18.95 20.66 -3.19
CA VAL A 232 -17.55 20.30 -3.35
C VAL A 232 -17.21 19.15 -2.41
N ARG A 233 -16.45 18.16 -2.90
CA ARG A 233 -15.92 17.06 -2.09
C ARG A 233 -14.48 16.76 -2.46
N GLY A 234 -13.61 16.69 -1.45
CA GLY A 234 -12.20 16.34 -1.63
C GLY A 234 -11.99 14.84 -1.74
N VAL A 235 -11.11 14.41 -2.65
CA VAL A 235 -10.69 13.02 -2.86
C VAL A 235 -9.16 12.98 -2.97
N PRO A 236 -8.47 11.98 -2.41
CA PRO A 236 -7.03 11.84 -2.61
C PRO A 236 -6.68 11.64 -4.10
N SER A 237 -5.51 12.14 -4.51
CA SER A 237 -5.00 11.90 -5.87
C SER A 237 -4.91 10.40 -6.18
N GLY A 238 -5.46 10.00 -7.33
CA GLY A 238 -5.58 8.60 -7.74
C GLY A 238 -6.67 7.80 -7.01
N GLY A 239 -7.42 8.43 -6.09
CA GLY A 239 -8.48 7.82 -5.32
C GLY A 239 -9.75 7.52 -6.11
N GLU A 240 -10.69 6.86 -5.44
CA GLU A 240 -12.00 6.48 -5.97
C GLU A 240 -13.11 7.24 -5.23
N MET A 241 -14.19 7.59 -5.94
CA MET A 241 -15.31 8.34 -5.40
C MET A 241 -16.64 7.79 -5.91
N PRO A 242 -17.38 7.01 -5.09
CA PRO A 242 -18.72 6.58 -5.42
C PRO A 242 -19.71 7.74 -5.29
N ILE A 243 -20.66 7.82 -6.22
CA ILE A 243 -21.71 8.83 -6.27
C ILE A 243 -23.06 8.12 -6.33
N ARG A 244 -23.94 8.52 -5.42
CA ARG A 244 -25.34 8.13 -5.44
C ARG A 244 -26.20 9.28 -5.97
N ILE A 245 -27.04 8.96 -6.95
CA ILE A 245 -28.02 9.89 -7.53
C ILE A 245 -29.40 9.32 -7.20
N LEU A 246 -30.24 10.10 -6.53
CA LEU A 246 -31.64 9.78 -6.25
C LEU A 246 -32.54 10.53 -7.23
N ALA A 247 -33.52 9.83 -7.79
CA ALA A 247 -34.63 10.46 -8.50
C ALA A 247 -35.89 10.43 -7.62
N TRP A 248 -36.41 11.61 -7.27
CA TRP A 248 -37.71 11.71 -6.63
C TRP A 248 -38.82 11.62 -7.66
N VAL A 249 -39.79 10.75 -7.41
CA VAL A 249 -40.91 10.41 -8.30
C VAL A 249 -42.19 11.02 -7.77
N ASN A 250 -42.52 10.81 -6.50
CA ASN A 250 -43.70 11.37 -5.85
C ASN A 250 -43.36 12.74 -5.24
N VAL A 251 -43.85 13.81 -5.85
CA VAL A 251 -43.54 15.19 -5.43
C VAL A 251 -44.80 15.99 -5.11
N VAL A 252 -44.66 16.89 -4.13
CA VAL A 252 -45.68 17.86 -3.72
C VAL A 252 -45.14 19.27 -3.96
N ARG A 253 -46.04 20.18 -4.33
CA ARG A 253 -45.72 21.59 -4.53
C ARG A 253 -45.30 22.24 -3.21
N THR A 254 -44.23 23.03 -3.25
CA THR A 254 -43.75 23.83 -2.12
C THR A 254 -43.28 25.20 -2.58
N ASP A 255 -43.28 26.15 -1.66
CA ASP A 255 -42.70 27.48 -1.78
C ASP A 255 -41.39 27.57 -0.95
N HIS A 256 -40.90 26.46 -0.41
CA HIS A 256 -39.66 26.39 0.37
C HIS A 256 -38.42 26.77 -0.48
N PRO A 257 -37.52 27.63 0.03
CA PRO A 257 -36.36 28.13 -0.74
C PRO A 257 -35.39 27.04 -1.20
N ASP A 258 -35.25 25.94 -0.44
CA ASP A 258 -34.38 24.80 -0.81
C ASP A 258 -34.84 24.05 -2.06
N TYR A 259 -36.09 24.23 -2.48
CA TYR A 259 -36.68 23.61 -3.67
C TYR A 259 -37.10 24.68 -4.68
N PRO A 260 -36.15 25.33 -5.37
CA PRO A 260 -36.43 26.45 -6.28
C PRO A 260 -37.26 26.06 -7.53
N SER A 261 -37.35 24.76 -7.84
CA SER A 261 -38.28 24.19 -8.83
C SER A 261 -39.75 24.22 -8.38
N GLY A 262 -40.00 24.49 -7.10
CA GLY A 262 -41.33 24.47 -6.49
C GLY A 262 -41.85 23.09 -6.15
N TRP A 263 -41.01 22.06 -6.24
CA TRP A 263 -41.39 20.66 -5.99
C TRP A 263 -40.43 20.05 -4.97
N ARG A 264 -40.99 19.47 -3.91
CA ARG A 264 -40.25 18.68 -2.91
C ARG A 264 -40.72 17.22 -2.93
N PRO A 265 -39.89 16.26 -2.50
CA PRO A 265 -40.36 14.90 -2.28
C PRO A 265 -41.55 14.89 -1.30
N ALA A 266 -42.53 14.06 -1.61
CA ALA A 266 -43.70 13.85 -0.79
C ALA A 266 -43.33 13.02 0.44
N ASN A 267 -43.86 13.38 1.60
CA ASN A 267 -43.66 12.67 2.86
C ASN A 267 -44.94 11.93 3.28
N TRP A 268 -44.81 11.00 4.23
CA TRP A 268 -45.94 10.22 4.74
C TRP A 268 -47.07 11.10 5.32
N ASP A 269 -46.70 12.22 5.95
CA ASP A 269 -47.66 13.16 6.54
C ASP A 269 -48.48 13.94 5.49
N ASP A 270 -47.99 14.08 4.26
CA ASP A 270 -48.69 14.82 3.21
C ASP A 270 -49.98 14.10 2.77
N LEU A 271 -50.08 12.78 3.01
CA LEU A 271 -51.22 11.94 2.67
C LEU A 271 -52.43 12.09 3.63
N PHE A 272 -52.23 12.75 4.78
CA PHE A 272 -53.24 12.91 5.84
C PHE A 272 -53.47 14.40 6.15
N PRO A 273 -54.14 15.15 5.26
CA PRO A 273 -54.47 16.55 5.53
C PRO A 273 -55.42 16.65 6.73
N SER A 274 -55.18 17.62 7.64
CA SER A 274 -56.07 17.85 8.79
C SER A 274 -57.42 18.42 8.32
N ASP A 275 -58.52 17.84 8.83
CA ASP A 275 -59.87 18.37 8.61
C ASP A 275 -60.04 19.71 9.35
N GLU A 276 -60.71 20.68 8.71
CA GLU A 276 -60.79 22.10 9.09
C GLU A 276 -61.50 22.41 10.43
N THR A 277 -61.82 21.43 11.27
CA THR A 277 -62.72 21.63 12.43
C THR A 277 -62.13 21.33 13.82
N GLY A 278 -60.85 21.01 13.96
CA GLY A 278 -60.24 20.72 15.26
C GLY A 278 -58.99 21.53 15.56
N HIS A 279 -59.13 22.66 16.26
CA HIS A 279 -58.00 23.21 17.00
C HIS A 279 -57.71 22.27 18.19
N GLU A 280 -56.73 21.37 18.07
CA GLU A 280 -56.11 20.77 19.26
C GLU A 280 -54.98 21.70 19.74
N PRO A 281 -55.10 22.32 20.93
CA PRO A 281 -54.04 23.14 21.50
C PRO A 281 -53.08 22.22 22.25
N GLY A 282 -51.97 21.81 21.60
CA GLY A 282 -50.99 20.97 22.32
C GLY A 282 -49.66 20.69 21.64
N LEU A 283 -49.56 20.75 20.30
CA LEU A 283 -48.31 20.50 19.58
C LEU A 283 -47.81 21.75 18.88
N THR A 284 -47.12 22.60 19.64
CA THR A 284 -46.22 23.62 19.09
C THR A 284 -45.02 22.93 18.43
N SER A 285 -45.13 22.61 17.15
CA SER A 285 -43.97 22.29 16.33
C SER A 285 -44.05 22.98 14.96
N LEU A 286 -43.18 23.98 14.81
CA LEU A 286 -42.48 24.42 13.59
C LEU A 286 -43.33 24.99 12.42
N ASP A 287 -43.16 26.30 12.24
CA ASP A 287 -43.53 27.18 11.12
C ASP A 287 -45.00 27.27 10.67
N PRO A 288 -45.69 28.41 10.92
CA PRO A 288 -47.06 28.65 10.42
C PRO A 288 -47.16 28.71 8.88
N ALA A 289 -46.04 28.89 8.17
CA ALA A 289 -45.99 28.81 6.71
C ALA A 289 -46.19 27.38 6.19
N LEU A 290 -45.57 26.40 6.85
CA LEU A 290 -45.63 24.98 6.50
C LEU A 290 -47.01 24.39 6.76
N ALA A 291 -47.70 24.88 7.82
CA ALA A 291 -49.08 24.54 8.11
C ALA A 291 -50.07 25.07 7.06
N ARG A 292 -49.85 26.28 6.50
CA ARG A 292 -50.68 26.85 5.41
C ARG A 292 -50.46 26.14 4.07
N GLU A 293 -49.25 25.67 3.78
CA GLU A 293 -48.95 24.90 2.56
C GLU A 293 -49.76 23.59 2.50
N ARG A 294 -49.91 22.88 3.63
CA ARG A 294 -50.61 21.58 3.70
C ARG A 294 -52.14 21.67 3.49
N GLN A 295 -52.73 22.86 3.57
CA GLN A 295 -54.19 23.05 3.64
C GLN A 295 -54.93 23.00 2.28
N HIS A 296 -54.23 22.91 1.13
CA HIS A 296 -54.85 23.22 -0.18
C HIS A 296 -54.84 22.08 -1.22
N PHE A 297 -54.46 20.85 -0.87
CA PHE A 297 -54.29 19.73 -1.82
C PHE A 297 -55.60 18.95 -2.03
N TRP A 298 -56.42 19.34 -3.00
CA TRP A 298 -57.67 18.62 -3.31
C TRP A 298 -57.40 17.21 -3.85
N GLU A 299 -56.25 16.96 -4.50
CA GLU A 299 -55.85 15.64 -4.99
C GLU A 299 -55.70 14.62 -3.86
N LEU A 300 -55.36 15.09 -2.67
CA LEU A 300 -55.16 14.28 -1.46
C LEU A 300 -56.39 14.31 -0.54
N ARG A 301 -57.50 14.95 -0.95
CA ARG A 301 -58.79 15.00 -0.24
C ARG A 301 -59.89 14.24 -1.02
N PRO A 302 -60.65 13.31 -0.42
CA PRO A 302 -60.48 12.73 0.93
C PRO A 302 -59.15 11.97 1.06
N PRO A 303 -58.65 11.73 2.29
CA PRO A 303 -57.35 11.10 2.53
C PRO A 303 -57.20 9.83 1.70
N VAL A 304 -56.06 9.71 1.01
CA VAL A 304 -55.78 8.61 0.08
C VAL A 304 -55.61 7.28 0.82
N ALA A 305 -55.22 7.37 2.09
CA ALA A 305 -54.94 6.26 2.98
C ALA A 305 -55.93 6.24 4.14
N SER A 306 -56.29 5.04 4.62
CA SER A 306 -57.02 4.92 5.88
C SER A 306 -56.17 5.46 7.04
N PRO A 307 -56.74 6.24 7.99
CA PRO A 307 -56.05 6.64 9.22
C PRO A 307 -55.49 5.44 10.01
N ILE A 308 -56.11 4.27 9.84
CA ILE A 308 -55.69 3.00 10.45
C ILE A 308 -54.34 2.53 9.89
N LEU A 309 -54.09 2.69 8.58
CA LEU A 309 -52.80 2.34 7.96
C LEU A 309 -51.67 3.13 8.62
N ARG A 310 -51.88 4.43 8.89
CA ARG A 310 -50.90 5.26 9.59
C ARG A 310 -50.60 4.73 10.99
N ALA A 311 -51.62 4.28 11.71
CA ALA A 311 -51.47 3.76 13.07
C ALA A 311 -50.77 2.39 13.10
N ILE A 312 -50.96 1.56 12.07
CA ILE A 312 -50.33 0.24 11.93
C ILE A 312 -48.85 0.34 11.56
N LEU A 313 -48.42 1.36 10.81
CA LEU A 313 -47.04 1.45 10.31
C LEU A 313 -46.00 1.74 11.41
N PRO A 314 -44.82 1.11 11.35
CA PRO A 314 -43.73 1.35 12.30
C PRO A 314 -43.10 2.74 12.12
N LEU A 315 -42.51 3.28 13.19
CA LEU A 315 -41.95 4.65 13.21
C LEU A 315 -40.87 4.89 12.14
N THR A 316 -40.06 3.87 11.87
CA THR A 316 -39.01 3.84 10.84
C THR A 316 -39.53 4.04 9.42
N TRP A 317 -40.78 3.67 9.14
CA TRP A 317 -41.43 3.88 7.84
C TRP A 317 -42.12 5.24 7.77
N ARG A 318 -42.61 5.76 8.89
CA ARG A 318 -43.27 7.08 8.95
C ARG A 318 -42.30 8.24 8.70
N SER A 319 -41.02 8.07 9.02
CA SER A 319 -39.98 9.08 8.78
C SER A 319 -39.44 9.12 7.35
N LEU A 320 -39.83 8.16 6.50
CA LEU A 320 -39.36 8.06 5.12
C LEU A 320 -40.19 8.93 4.18
N THR A 321 -39.58 9.30 3.06
CA THR A 321 -40.28 9.88 1.91
C THR A 321 -41.17 8.82 1.25
N LEU A 322 -42.20 9.24 0.52
CA LEU A 322 -43.09 8.31 -0.21
C LEU A 322 -42.33 7.45 -1.21
N ASP A 323 -41.29 8.00 -1.86
CA ASP A 323 -40.45 7.26 -2.80
C ASP A 323 -39.59 6.20 -2.11
N GLU A 324 -39.05 6.48 -0.92
CA GLU A 324 -38.33 5.46 -0.15
C GLU A 324 -39.27 4.34 0.32
N VAL A 325 -40.51 4.67 0.68
CA VAL A 325 -41.53 3.67 1.02
C VAL A 325 -41.96 2.88 -0.22
N GLU A 326 -42.13 3.52 -1.37
CA GLU A 326 -42.44 2.84 -2.64
C GLU A 326 -41.30 1.90 -3.06
N ALA A 327 -40.04 2.31 -2.85
CA ALA A 327 -38.87 1.46 -3.12
C ALA A 327 -38.84 0.23 -2.19
N ARG A 328 -39.15 0.41 -0.90
CA ARG A 328 -39.29 -0.71 0.04
C ARG A 328 -40.41 -1.64 -0.38
N TYR A 329 -41.58 -1.10 -0.76
CA TYR A 329 -42.71 -1.87 -1.29
C TYR A 329 -42.34 -2.67 -2.54
N GLN A 330 -41.60 -2.08 -3.48
CA GLN A 330 -41.15 -2.78 -4.69
C GLN A 330 -40.15 -3.90 -4.35
N ALA A 331 -39.25 -3.67 -3.40
CA ALA A 331 -38.29 -4.67 -2.94
C ALA A 331 -38.97 -5.85 -2.21
N THR A 332 -40.01 -5.59 -1.42
CA THR A 332 -40.81 -6.61 -0.70
C THR A 332 -41.85 -7.31 -1.58
N SER A 333 -42.17 -6.75 -2.74
CA SER A 333 -43.06 -7.36 -3.75
C SER A 333 -42.30 -8.10 -4.86
N ALA A 334 -40.96 -8.11 -4.80
CA ALA A 334 -40.13 -8.77 -5.80
C ALA A 334 -40.27 -10.30 -5.75
N GLN A 335 -40.23 -10.95 -6.92
CA GLN A 335 -40.36 -12.41 -7.04
C GLN A 335 -39.26 -13.17 -6.27
N GLN A 336 -38.07 -12.57 -6.12
CA GLN A 336 -36.98 -13.08 -5.30
C GLN A 336 -36.60 -12.04 -4.24
N LEU A 337 -36.94 -12.33 -2.98
CA LEU A 337 -36.74 -11.42 -1.85
C LEU A 337 -35.27 -11.42 -1.40
N ARG A 338 -34.72 -10.21 -1.25
CA ARG A 338 -33.41 -10.01 -0.60
C ARG A 338 -33.56 -10.11 0.93
N PRO A 339 -32.48 -10.39 1.68
CA PRO A 339 -32.53 -10.42 3.15
C PRO A 339 -33.12 -9.15 3.77
N GLU A 340 -32.73 -7.98 3.27
CA GLU A 340 -33.26 -6.67 3.71
C GLU A 340 -34.78 -6.56 3.52
N ALA A 341 -35.32 -7.10 2.42
CA ALA A 341 -36.76 -7.09 2.15
C ALA A 341 -37.53 -8.03 3.10
N LEU A 342 -36.92 -9.16 3.50
CA LEU A 342 -37.50 -10.05 4.51
C LEU A 342 -37.58 -9.36 5.88
N GLU A 343 -36.54 -8.63 6.27
CA GLU A 343 -36.55 -7.85 7.51
C GLU A 343 -37.66 -6.78 7.49
N HIS A 344 -37.77 -6.03 6.40
CA HIS A 344 -38.85 -5.05 6.19
C HIS A 344 -40.25 -5.66 6.32
N LEU A 345 -40.49 -6.85 5.74
CA LEU A 345 -41.77 -7.56 5.90
C LEU A 345 -42.01 -7.98 7.36
N THR A 346 -40.99 -8.48 8.06
CA THR A 346 -41.14 -8.85 9.47
C THR A 346 -41.38 -7.64 10.37
N GLU A 347 -40.79 -6.49 10.07
CA GLU A 347 -41.00 -5.22 10.76
C GLU A 347 -42.45 -4.75 10.61
N LEU A 348 -42.98 -4.74 9.38
CA LEU A 348 -44.40 -4.45 9.11
C LEU A 348 -45.33 -5.42 9.84
N GLY A 349 -45.02 -6.72 9.79
CA GLY A 349 -45.79 -7.76 10.46
C GLY A 349 -45.85 -7.59 11.98
N ARG A 350 -44.72 -7.26 12.63
CA ARG A 350 -44.69 -7.00 14.08
C ARG A 350 -45.54 -5.80 14.46
N SER A 351 -45.42 -4.72 13.69
CA SER A 351 -46.24 -3.51 13.88
C SER A 351 -47.74 -3.79 13.69
N ALA A 352 -48.10 -4.67 12.75
CA ALA A 352 -49.46 -5.20 12.57
C ALA A 352 -49.96 -5.90 13.84
N VAL A 353 -49.15 -6.81 14.38
CA VAL A 353 -49.49 -7.60 15.57
C VAL A 353 -49.72 -6.68 16.76
N ASP A 354 -48.81 -5.73 17.01
CA ASP A 354 -48.94 -4.79 18.12
C ASP A 354 -50.17 -3.88 17.99
N PHE A 355 -50.60 -3.57 16.76
CA PHE A 355 -51.82 -2.79 16.53
C PHE A 355 -53.11 -3.61 16.68
N LEU A 356 -53.14 -4.83 16.13
CA LEU A 356 -54.34 -5.68 16.07
C LEU A 356 -54.61 -6.39 17.40
N LEU A 357 -53.56 -6.87 18.08
CA LEU A 357 -53.71 -7.74 19.26
C LEU A 357 -54.52 -7.10 20.40
N PRO A 358 -54.26 -5.85 20.85
CA PRO A 358 -55.04 -5.23 21.93
C PRO A 358 -56.51 -4.98 21.57
N ARG A 359 -56.80 -4.73 20.28
CA ARG A 359 -58.16 -4.50 19.78
C ARG A 359 -58.96 -5.80 19.72
N LEU A 360 -58.30 -6.90 19.36
CA LEU A 360 -58.90 -8.24 19.40
C LEU A 360 -59.14 -8.69 20.84
N GLU A 361 -58.23 -8.40 21.76
CA GLU A 361 -58.42 -8.68 23.21
C GLU A 361 -59.63 -7.94 23.77
N GLN A 362 -59.78 -6.65 23.48
CA GLN A 362 -60.97 -5.87 23.89
C GLN A 362 -62.28 -6.45 23.32
N ARG A 363 -62.27 -6.92 22.06
CA ARG A 363 -63.42 -7.57 21.43
C ARG A 363 -63.75 -8.94 22.04
N LEU A 364 -62.74 -9.74 22.31
CA LEU A 364 -62.89 -11.06 22.95
C LEU A 364 -63.40 -10.95 24.39
N LEU A 365 -62.99 -9.89 25.11
CA LEU A 365 -63.51 -9.57 26.44
C LEU A 365 -65.00 -9.16 26.41
N ALA A 366 -65.45 -8.53 25.33
CA ALA A 366 -66.85 -8.13 25.14
C ALA A 366 -67.77 -9.26 24.63
N ALA A 367 -67.21 -10.34 24.07
CA ALA A 367 -67.97 -11.47 23.53
C ALA A 367 -68.26 -12.56 24.59
N SER A 368 -69.48 -13.10 24.59
CA SER A 368 -69.88 -14.20 25.49
C SER A 368 -69.20 -15.54 25.11
N GLU A 369 -69.10 -16.50 26.05
CA GLU A 369 -68.39 -17.77 25.83
C GLU A 369 -68.90 -18.59 24.63
N THR A 370 -70.21 -18.57 24.36
CA THR A 370 -70.81 -19.23 23.20
C THR A 370 -70.55 -18.48 21.88
N GLU A 371 -70.27 -17.18 21.94
CA GLU A 371 -70.00 -16.34 20.77
C GLU A 371 -68.52 -16.42 20.35
N ARG A 372 -67.58 -16.63 21.29
CA ARG A 372 -66.12 -16.61 21.00
C ARG A 372 -65.65 -17.58 19.90
N ALA A 373 -66.33 -18.71 19.72
CA ALA A 373 -66.01 -19.70 18.69
C ALA A 373 -66.70 -19.46 17.32
N LEU A 374 -67.74 -18.63 17.28
CA LEU A 374 -68.59 -18.39 16.10
C LEU A 374 -68.51 -16.95 15.56
N VAL A 375 -67.98 -16.00 16.35
CA VAL A 375 -67.85 -14.59 15.93
C VAL A 375 -66.73 -14.46 14.90
N ARG A 376 -67.14 -14.01 13.71
CA ARG A 376 -66.24 -13.64 12.62
C ARG A 376 -65.72 -12.23 12.81
N LEU A 377 -64.56 -11.97 12.24
CA LEU A 377 -63.90 -10.67 12.30
C LEU A 377 -64.72 -9.60 11.54
N ASP A 378 -64.79 -8.39 12.07
CA ASP A 378 -65.42 -7.25 11.39
C ASP A 378 -64.79 -6.99 10.03
N ALA A 379 -65.61 -6.57 9.07
CA ALA A 379 -65.14 -6.22 7.72
C ALA A 379 -64.01 -5.17 7.72
N GLU A 380 -64.01 -4.25 8.69
CA GLU A 380 -62.98 -3.20 8.84
C GLU A 380 -61.63 -3.73 9.38
N LEU A 381 -61.64 -4.79 10.20
CA LEU A 381 -60.39 -5.41 10.67
C LEU A 381 -59.91 -6.49 9.67
N ALA A 382 -60.83 -7.08 8.90
CA ALA A 382 -60.56 -8.20 7.99
C ALA A 382 -59.75 -7.76 6.76
N GLN A 383 -59.74 -6.47 6.45
CA GLN A 383 -58.93 -5.89 5.39
C GLN A 383 -57.42 -5.88 5.70
N TRP A 384 -57.03 -5.96 6.98
CA TRP A 384 -55.64 -5.91 7.44
C TRP A 384 -55.02 -7.30 7.68
N LEU A 385 -55.80 -8.36 7.49
CA LEU A 385 -55.37 -9.75 7.63
C LEU A 385 -55.12 -10.40 6.27
N PRO A 386 -54.25 -11.42 6.21
CA PRO A 386 -54.07 -12.25 5.01
C PRO A 386 -55.41 -12.85 4.57
N GLY A 387 -55.60 -12.99 3.25
CA GLY A 387 -56.84 -13.56 2.70
C GLY A 387 -57.15 -14.96 3.22
N SER A 388 -56.12 -15.76 3.51
CA SER A 388 -56.24 -17.11 4.09
C SER A 388 -56.75 -17.16 5.53
N TRP A 389 -56.74 -16.02 6.25
CA TRP A 389 -57.13 -15.94 7.66
C TRP A 389 -58.53 -15.34 7.85
N ARG A 390 -59.19 -14.89 6.77
CA ARG A 390 -60.51 -14.24 6.86
C ARG A 390 -61.62 -15.17 7.32
N ASP A 391 -61.44 -16.47 7.11
CA ASP A 391 -62.40 -17.51 7.50
C ASP A 391 -62.12 -18.09 8.90
N TRP A 392 -61.06 -17.63 9.57
CA TRP A 392 -60.68 -18.10 10.92
C TRP A 392 -61.55 -17.44 12.00
N SER A 393 -61.75 -18.14 13.11
CA SER A 393 -62.44 -17.58 14.29
C SER A 393 -61.60 -16.50 14.97
N LEU A 394 -62.25 -15.57 15.70
CA LEU A 394 -61.56 -14.54 16.47
C LEU A 394 -60.55 -15.12 17.49
N ALA A 395 -60.89 -16.27 18.10
CA ALA A 395 -60.01 -16.97 19.03
C ALA A 395 -58.75 -17.53 18.33
N GLU A 396 -58.91 -18.16 17.17
CA GLU A 396 -57.78 -18.68 16.37
C GLU A 396 -56.84 -17.56 15.92
N ILE A 397 -57.39 -16.43 15.46
CA ILE A 397 -56.60 -15.27 15.04
C ILE A 397 -55.85 -14.66 16.23
N HIS A 398 -56.51 -14.55 17.39
CA HIS A 398 -55.89 -14.04 18.61
C HIS A 398 -54.72 -14.91 19.09
N GLU A 399 -54.90 -16.24 19.14
CA GLU A 399 -53.83 -17.18 19.49
C GLU A 399 -52.66 -17.08 18.52
N HIS A 400 -52.96 -17.00 17.21
CA HIS A 400 -51.95 -16.94 16.17
C HIS A 400 -51.11 -15.65 16.24
N LEU A 401 -51.74 -14.51 16.58
CA LEU A 401 -51.07 -13.23 16.79
C LEU A 401 -50.28 -13.18 18.10
N GLN A 402 -50.78 -13.77 19.19
CA GLN A 402 -50.02 -13.88 20.44
C GLN A 402 -48.72 -14.69 20.23
N LEU A 403 -48.81 -15.78 19.46
CA LEU A 403 -47.64 -16.60 19.14
C LEU A 403 -46.64 -15.84 18.27
N ALA A 404 -47.12 -15.08 17.27
CA ALA A 404 -46.30 -14.21 16.43
C ALA A 404 -45.59 -13.08 17.18
N ARG A 405 -46.17 -12.59 18.28
CA ARG A 405 -45.54 -11.58 19.14
C ARG A 405 -44.39 -12.13 19.97
N ARG A 406 -44.45 -13.40 20.35
CA ARG A 406 -43.50 -14.03 21.30
C ARG A 406 -42.38 -14.82 20.60
N LEU A 407 -42.65 -15.38 19.43
CA LEU A 407 -41.75 -16.33 18.77
C LEU A 407 -41.40 -15.90 17.35
N THR A 408 -40.12 -16.03 16.99
CA THR A 408 -39.63 -15.81 15.62
C THR A 408 -39.74 -17.09 14.79
N SER A 409 -39.76 -16.95 13.47
CA SER A 409 -39.80 -18.10 12.54
C SER A 409 -38.60 -19.03 12.71
N GLU A 410 -37.42 -18.51 13.06
CA GLU A 410 -36.24 -19.33 13.37
C GLU A 410 -36.40 -20.08 14.69
N GLU A 411 -36.93 -19.43 15.73
CA GLU A 411 -37.17 -20.07 17.03
C GLU A 411 -38.22 -21.18 16.91
N ILE A 412 -39.22 -21.01 16.05
CA ILE A 412 -40.23 -22.05 15.77
C ILE A 412 -39.65 -23.19 14.95
N ARG A 413 -38.81 -22.93 13.94
CA ARG A 413 -38.08 -23.99 13.23
C ARG A 413 -37.15 -24.73 14.17
N ARG A 414 -36.48 -24.04 15.09
CA ARG A 414 -35.64 -24.62 16.15
C ARG A 414 -36.48 -25.52 17.06
N ARG A 415 -37.62 -25.05 17.58
CA ARG A 415 -38.51 -25.83 18.44
C ARG A 415 -39.15 -27.03 17.74
N LEU A 416 -39.50 -26.87 16.46
CA LEU A 416 -40.01 -27.93 15.61
C LEU A 416 -38.93 -28.96 15.28
N HIS A 417 -37.68 -28.52 15.08
CA HIS A 417 -36.52 -29.40 14.99
C HIS A 417 -36.30 -30.16 16.31
N LEU A 418 -36.40 -29.50 17.47
CA LEU A 418 -36.28 -30.13 18.79
C LEU A 418 -37.40 -31.15 19.09
N LEU A 419 -38.61 -30.94 18.52
CA LEU A 419 -39.69 -31.94 18.54
C LEU A 419 -39.35 -33.12 17.62
N ARG A 420 -38.97 -32.88 16.36
CA ARG A 420 -38.70 -33.94 15.37
C ARG A 420 -37.45 -34.76 15.67
N ARG A 421 -36.45 -34.12 16.26
CA ARG A 421 -35.13 -34.68 16.57
C ARG A 421 -34.66 -34.10 17.91
N PRO A 422 -34.89 -34.82 19.02
CA PRO A 422 -34.30 -34.43 20.29
C PRO A 422 -32.77 -34.48 20.16
N THR A 423 -32.11 -33.34 20.28
CA THR A 423 -30.65 -33.28 20.42
C THR A 423 -30.34 -33.00 21.87
N VAL A 424 -29.66 -33.93 22.55
CA VAL A 424 -29.15 -33.71 23.90
C VAL A 424 -28.02 -32.68 23.81
N THR A 425 -28.20 -31.51 24.43
CA THR A 425 -27.11 -30.58 24.71
C THR A 425 -26.42 -31.00 26.01
N GLY A 426 -25.09 -30.92 26.06
CA GLY A 426 -24.25 -31.47 27.14
C GLY A 426 -24.51 -30.92 28.55
N ASP A 427 -25.26 -29.82 28.67
CA ASP A 427 -25.45 -29.09 29.92
C ASP A 427 -26.46 -29.76 30.86
N ASP A 428 -27.38 -30.58 30.34
CA ASP A 428 -28.38 -31.29 31.15
C ASP A 428 -27.84 -32.59 31.78
N ALA A 429 -26.76 -33.15 31.25
CA ALA A 429 -26.07 -34.30 31.86
C ALA A 429 -25.34 -33.92 33.17
N ALA A 430 -24.90 -32.67 33.28
CA ALA A 430 -24.23 -32.14 34.48
C ALA A 430 -25.20 -31.95 35.66
N LEU A 431 -26.45 -31.54 35.39
CA LEU A 431 -27.49 -31.38 36.40
C LEU A 431 -28.00 -32.73 36.94
N ALA A 432 -28.03 -33.78 36.12
CA ALA A 432 -28.39 -35.13 36.54
C ALA A 432 -27.29 -35.80 37.41
N LEU A 433 -26.02 -35.48 37.15
CA LEU A 433 -24.89 -35.97 37.95
C LEU A 433 -24.77 -35.27 39.32
N LEU A 434 -25.30 -34.05 39.45
CA LEU A 434 -25.36 -33.31 40.72
C LEU A 434 -26.41 -33.86 41.71
N ALA A 435 -27.34 -34.70 41.27
CA ALA A 435 -28.35 -35.33 42.13
C ALA A 435 -27.87 -36.65 42.78
N VAL A 436 -26.62 -37.07 42.57
CA VAL A 436 -26.06 -38.38 43.02
C VAL A 436 -25.60 -38.35 44.49
N ALA A 437 -26.40 -37.78 45.37
CA ALA A 437 -26.24 -37.93 46.81
C ALA A 437 -27.43 -38.72 47.39
N THR A 438 -27.64 -39.97 46.92
CA THR A 438 -28.27 -41.07 47.68
C THR A 438 -28.30 -42.36 46.84
N PRO A 439 -28.19 -43.55 47.47
CA PRO A 439 -28.06 -44.82 46.74
C PRO A 439 -29.42 -45.50 46.58
N LEU A 440 -29.85 -45.74 45.34
CA LEU A 440 -30.66 -46.90 44.89
C LEU A 440 -30.92 -46.77 43.37
N PRO A 441 -30.82 -47.86 42.57
CA PRO A 441 -30.94 -47.78 41.11
C PRO A 441 -32.39 -47.96 40.63
N VAL A 442 -32.81 -47.15 39.67
CA VAL A 442 -33.96 -47.41 38.78
C VAL A 442 -33.45 -47.27 37.34
N PRO A 443 -33.79 -48.18 36.40
CA PRO A 443 -33.10 -48.26 35.12
C PRO A 443 -33.47 -47.08 34.20
N GLN A 444 -32.42 -46.35 33.80
CA GLN A 444 -32.19 -45.78 32.47
C GLN A 444 -33.39 -45.59 31.53
N LEU A 445 -34.32 -44.71 31.89
CA LEU A 445 -35.26 -44.12 30.94
C LEU A 445 -35.04 -42.61 30.98
N GLY A 446 -34.02 -42.15 30.25
CA GLY A 446 -33.85 -40.72 30.00
C GLY A 446 -35.08 -40.17 29.27
N SER A 447 -35.35 -38.87 29.43
CA SER A 447 -36.45 -38.17 28.74
C SER A 447 -36.48 -38.45 27.23
N TYR A 448 -35.31 -38.63 26.61
CA TYR A 448 -35.14 -39.08 25.23
C TYR A 448 -35.75 -40.47 24.94
N ALA A 449 -35.44 -41.47 25.76
CA ALA A 449 -35.90 -42.85 25.56
C ALA A 449 -37.41 -42.97 25.80
N LEU A 450 -37.95 -42.25 26.81
CA LEU A 450 -39.39 -42.17 27.04
C LEU A 450 -40.13 -41.54 25.86
N GLN A 451 -39.57 -40.48 25.27
CA GLN A 451 -40.21 -39.79 24.15
C GLN A 451 -40.13 -40.61 22.84
N GLN A 452 -39.04 -41.34 22.60
CA GLN A 452 -38.95 -42.29 21.47
C GLN A 452 -39.85 -43.51 21.64
N ILE A 453 -39.95 -44.07 22.85
CA ILE A 453 -40.87 -45.17 23.14
C ILE A 453 -42.31 -44.68 22.92
N ALA A 454 -42.66 -43.48 23.38
CA ALA A 454 -43.98 -42.90 23.15
C ALA A 454 -44.31 -42.71 21.66
N TRP A 455 -43.35 -42.24 20.84
CA TRP A 455 -43.54 -42.11 19.39
C TRP A 455 -43.66 -43.45 18.67
N SER A 456 -42.83 -44.43 19.01
CA SER A 456 -42.81 -45.74 18.37
C SER A 456 -43.96 -46.66 18.78
N SER A 457 -44.54 -46.45 19.96
CA SER A 457 -45.69 -47.21 20.48
C SER A 457 -47.06 -46.55 20.23
N GLY A 458 -47.09 -45.38 19.58
CA GLY A 458 -48.32 -44.61 19.34
C GLY A 458 -48.84 -43.85 20.57
N TRP A 459 -48.12 -43.87 21.70
CA TRP A 459 -48.47 -43.14 22.92
C TRP A 459 -48.15 -41.64 22.86
N ALA A 460 -47.54 -41.16 21.77
CA ALA A 460 -47.25 -39.74 21.54
C ALA A 460 -48.50 -38.84 21.55
N GLU A 461 -49.70 -39.42 21.40
CA GLU A 461 -50.97 -38.73 21.53
C GLU A 461 -51.33 -38.38 22.98
N LEU A 462 -50.70 -39.00 23.98
CA LEU A 462 -51.07 -38.92 25.40
C LEU A 462 -50.03 -38.19 26.27
N ILE A 463 -48.87 -37.80 25.71
CA ILE A 463 -47.71 -37.34 26.51
C ILE A 463 -47.11 -36.04 25.93
N PRO A 464 -46.80 -35.02 26.77
CA PRO A 464 -46.13 -33.80 26.34
C PRO A 464 -44.63 -34.00 26.02
N PRO A 465 -44.04 -33.21 25.11
CA PRO A 465 -42.62 -33.30 24.76
C PRO A 465 -41.70 -32.91 25.93
N PHE A 466 -40.84 -33.83 26.36
CA PHE A 466 -39.94 -33.66 27.52
C PHE A 466 -38.65 -32.89 27.21
N THR A 467 -38.46 -32.45 25.97
CA THR A 467 -37.23 -31.81 25.46
C THR A 467 -37.27 -30.29 25.47
N TRP A 468 -38.38 -29.71 25.95
CA TRP A 468 -38.61 -28.27 25.99
C TRP A 468 -38.47 -27.72 27.40
N THR A 469 -37.83 -26.57 27.53
CA THR A 469 -37.64 -25.87 28.81
C THR A 469 -38.95 -25.25 29.33
N ASP A 470 -39.03 -24.97 30.63
CA ASP A 470 -40.16 -24.25 31.25
C ASP A 470 -40.41 -22.87 30.64
N ARG A 471 -39.38 -22.25 30.06
CA ARG A 471 -39.53 -21.00 29.32
C ARG A 471 -40.19 -21.23 27.97
N GLU A 472 -39.75 -22.25 27.23
CA GLU A 472 -40.32 -22.61 25.93
C GLU A 472 -41.80 -23.00 26.04
N TRP A 473 -42.19 -23.67 27.12
CA TRP A 473 -43.60 -23.97 27.45
C TRP A 473 -44.43 -22.72 27.79
N ARG A 474 -43.85 -21.75 28.50
CA ARG A 474 -44.53 -20.48 28.84
C ARG A 474 -44.74 -19.59 27.64
N ASP A 475 -43.88 -19.65 26.63
CA ASP A 475 -44.01 -18.84 25.41
C ASP A 475 -45.20 -19.27 24.53
N LEU A 476 -45.70 -20.51 24.67
CA LEU A 476 -46.88 -20.99 23.94
C LEU A 476 -48.22 -20.44 24.49
N PRO A 477 -49.26 -20.32 23.64
CA PRO A 477 -50.64 -20.04 24.05
C PRO A 477 -51.14 -21.09 25.06
N GLU A 478 -52.00 -20.67 26.00
CA GLU A 478 -52.50 -21.54 27.07
C GLU A 478 -53.23 -22.80 26.54
N SER A 479 -53.96 -22.66 25.44
CA SER A 479 -54.65 -23.76 24.75
C SER A 479 -53.70 -24.80 24.12
N TRP A 480 -52.41 -24.49 23.95
CA TRP A 480 -51.41 -25.40 23.39
C TRP A 480 -50.62 -26.11 24.49
N ARG A 481 -50.65 -25.61 25.73
CA ARG A 481 -49.89 -26.18 26.87
C ARG A 481 -50.38 -27.57 27.31
N GLY A 482 -51.54 -28.02 26.84
CA GLY A 482 -52.09 -29.37 27.05
C GLY A 482 -52.15 -30.24 25.79
N ALA A 483 -51.58 -29.79 24.66
CA ALA A 483 -51.61 -30.54 23.41
C ALA A 483 -50.56 -31.66 23.39
N SER A 484 -50.89 -32.78 22.74
CA SER A 484 -49.96 -33.89 22.53
C SER A 484 -48.81 -33.49 21.62
N ALA A 485 -47.65 -34.17 21.72
CA ALA A 485 -46.47 -33.84 20.92
C ALA A 485 -46.76 -33.82 19.41
N ALA A 486 -47.60 -34.74 18.91
CA ALA A 486 -47.99 -34.82 17.50
C ALA A 486 -48.97 -33.71 17.07
N GLU A 487 -49.83 -33.24 17.97
CA GLU A 487 -50.71 -32.09 17.72
C GLU A 487 -49.90 -30.78 17.75
N LEU A 488 -48.96 -30.67 18.67
CA LEU A 488 -48.08 -29.52 18.85
C LEU A 488 -47.11 -29.39 17.64
N GLU A 489 -46.58 -30.51 17.14
CA GLU A 489 -45.82 -30.53 15.88
C GLU A 489 -46.68 -30.10 14.69
N ARG A 490 -47.90 -30.65 14.53
CA ARG A 490 -48.81 -30.24 13.45
C ARG A 490 -49.11 -28.74 13.49
N ARG A 491 -49.36 -28.18 14.67
CA ARG A 491 -49.65 -26.75 14.87
C ARG A 491 -48.43 -25.87 14.54
N LEU A 492 -47.23 -26.24 15.01
CA LEU A 492 -46.00 -25.51 14.67
C LEU A 492 -45.60 -25.67 13.20
N GLN A 493 -45.86 -26.82 12.59
CA GLN A 493 -45.58 -27.07 11.17
C GLN A 493 -46.47 -26.20 10.29
N ARG A 494 -47.78 -26.12 10.58
CA ARG A 494 -48.69 -25.20 9.90
C ARG A 494 -48.23 -23.74 10.03
N TRP A 495 -47.68 -23.38 11.19
CA TRP A 495 -47.13 -22.04 11.42
C TRP A 495 -45.83 -21.79 10.66
N ALA A 496 -44.94 -22.79 10.58
CA ALA A 496 -43.67 -22.69 9.86
C ALA A 496 -43.85 -22.62 8.34
N GLU A 497 -44.89 -23.27 7.80
CA GLU A 497 -45.28 -23.23 6.39
C GLU A 497 -45.83 -21.86 5.97
N HIS A 498 -46.52 -21.18 6.88
CA HIS A 498 -47.10 -19.84 6.66
C HIS A 498 -46.71 -18.87 7.79
N PRO A 499 -45.48 -18.34 7.79
CA PRO A 499 -45.00 -17.48 8.86
C PRO A 499 -45.88 -16.22 9.00
N PRO A 500 -46.57 -16.03 10.13
CA PRO A 500 -47.61 -15.01 10.27
C PRO A 500 -47.08 -13.59 10.17
N LEU A 501 -45.88 -13.32 10.67
CA LEU A 501 -45.28 -12.00 10.56
C LEU A 501 -45.03 -11.62 9.10
N GLN A 502 -44.60 -12.57 8.27
CA GLN A 502 -44.39 -12.31 6.85
C GLN A 502 -45.72 -12.21 6.09
N ALA A 503 -46.70 -13.07 6.40
CA ALA A 503 -48.03 -13.01 5.80
C ALA A 503 -48.78 -11.70 6.16
N LEU A 504 -48.71 -11.27 7.41
CA LEU A 504 -49.25 -9.97 7.86
C LEU A 504 -48.49 -8.80 7.25
N GLY A 505 -47.16 -8.90 7.19
CA GLY A 505 -46.31 -7.94 6.50
C GLY A 505 -46.70 -7.79 5.03
N GLN A 506 -46.96 -8.91 4.34
CA GLN A 506 -47.43 -8.93 2.95
C GLN A 506 -48.84 -8.31 2.82
N ALA A 507 -49.77 -8.64 3.72
CA ALA A 507 -51.11 -8.05 3.70
C ALA A 507 -51.07 -6.52 3.87
N ILE A 508 -50.22 -6.00 4.75
CA ILE A 508 -49.99 -4.54 4.89
C ILE A 508 -49.30 -3.98 3.65
N ASN A 509 -48.30 -4.68 3.12
CA ASN A 509 -47.57 -4.27 1.92
C ASN A 509 -48.50 -4.18 0.70
N ASP A 510 -49.48 -5.06 0.57
CA ASP A 510 -50.51 -5.00 -0.47
C ASP A 510 -51.40 -3.74 -0.33
N GLN A 511 -51.72 -3.34 0.91
CA GLN A 511 -52.45 -2.10 1.18
C GLN A 511 -51.61 -0.87 0.82
N ILE A 512 -50.29 -0.91 1.05
CA ILE A 512 -49.35 0.12 0.59
C ILE A 512 -49.32 0.17 -0.95
N GLY A 513 -49.34 -1.00 -1.61
CA GLY A 513 -49.44 -1.09 -3.07
C GLY A 513 -50.73 -0.49 -3.62
N ALA A 514 -51.87 -0.77 -2.99
CA ALA A 514 -53.17 -0.18 -3.33
C ALA A 514 -53.16 1.35 -3.15
N LEU A 515 -52.49 1.84 -2.11
CA LEU A 515 -52.27 3.27 -1.87
C LEU A 515 -51.46 3.93 -3.00
N PHE A 516 -50.36 3.32 -3.44
CA PHE A 516 -49.57 3.87 -4.55
C PHE A 516 -50.31 3.79 -5.89
N ALA A 517 -51.09 2.73 -6.13
CA ALA A 517 -51.96 2.63 -7.30
C ALA A 517 -53.03 3.74 -7.31
N GLU A 518 -53.60 4.06 -6.15
CA GLU A 518 -54.55 5.15 -6.00
C GLU A 518 -53.88 6.52 -6.17
N LEU A 519 -52.68 6.73 -5.61
CA LEU A 519 -51.89 7.95 -5.85
C LEU A 519 -51.58 8.14 -7.33
N GLU A 520 -51.20 7.08 -8.03
CA GLU A 520 -50.97 7.10 -9.47
C GLU A 520 -52.26 7.44 -10.23
N ARG A 521 -53.38 6.82 -9.88
CA ARG A 521 -54.68 7.10 -10.48
C ARG A 521 -55.06 8.58 -10.31
N ARG A 522 -54.86 9.15 -9.11
CA ARG A 522 -55.15 10.56 -8.83
C ARG A 522 -54.16 11.51 -9.51
N ALA A 523 -52.87 11.18 -9.55
CA ALA A 523 -51.86 11.96 -10.28
C ALA A 523 -52.16 12.05 -11.78
N ASN A 524 -52.77 11.01 -12.37
CA ASN A 524 -53.16 10.97 -13.77
C ASN A 524 -54.48 11.72 -14.08
N GLN A 525 -55.28 12.07 -13.07
CA GLN A 525 -56.54 12.80 -13.26
C GLN A 525 -56.30 14.30 -13.50
N ARG A 526 -56.23 14.70 -14.77
CA ARG A 526 -56.21 16.12 -15.15
C ARG A 526 -57.57 16.77 -14.95
N HIS A 527 -57.69 17.63 -13.93
CA HIS A 527 -58.92 18.39 -13.66
C HIS A 527 -58.88 19.78 -14.30
N TRP A 528 -60.04 20.25 -14.76
CA TRP A 528 -60.19 21.54 -15.44
C TRP A 528 -59.95 22.70 -14.45
N GLY A 529 -59.04 23.62 -14.81
CA GLY A 529 -58.93 24.94 -14.18
C GLY A 529 -58.34 25.01 -12.76
N ARG A 530 -57.78 23.93 -12.21
CA ARG A 530 -57.13 23.93 -10.89
C ARG A 530 -55.61 23.70 -11.01
N ARG A 531 -54.85 24.33 -10.10
CA ARG A 531 -53.41 24.10 -9.96
C ARG A 531 -53.17 22.66 -9.51
N ILE A 532 -52.15 22.02 -10.09
CA ILE A 532 -51.68 20.69 -9.71
C ILE A 532 -50.77 20.86 -8.49
N TYR A 533 -51.05 20.16 -7.40
CA TYR A 533 -50.25 20.22 -6.18
C TYR A 533 -49.50 18.92 -5.85
N PHE A 534 -50.02 17.77 -6.29
CA PHE A 534 -49.32 16.49 -6.24
C PHE A 534 -49.05 15.99 -7.65
N ARG A 535 -47.85 15.48 -7.90
CA ARG A 535 -47.45 14.97 -9.21
C ARG A 535 -46.55 13.77 -9.07
N ARG A 536 -46.75 12.80 -9.96
CA ARG A 536 -45.78 11.73 -10.20
C ARG A 536 -44.88 12.11 -11.38
N LEU A 537 -43.60 12.28 -11.09
CA LEU A 537 -42.54 12.58 -12.05
C LEU A 537 -42.15 11.34 -12.85
N ARG A 538 -41.52 11.55 -14.00
CA ARG A 538 -41.12 10.44 -14.87
C ARG A 538 -39.87 9.78 -14.31
N LEU A 539 -39.84 8.46 -14.25
CA LEU A 539 -38.61 7.73 -13.95
C LEU A 539 -37.93 7.34 -15.26
N TYR A 540 -36.62 7.58 -15.36
CA TYR A 540 -35.81 7.11 -16.49
C TYR A 540 -35.02 5.86 -16.08
N ASP A 541 -34.80 4.95 -17.02
CA ASP A 541 -33.96 3.77 -16.73
C ASP A 541 -32.46 4.09 -16.81
N GLN A 542 -32.11 5.21 -17.46
CA GLN A 542 -30.74 5.66 -17.65
C GLN A 542 -30.66 7.19 -17.52
N VAL A 543 -29.63 7.66 -16.81
CA VAL A 543 -29.28 9.09 -16.71
C VAL A 543 -27.90 9.32 -17.31
N THR A 544 -27.66 10.51 -17.87
CA THR A 544 -26.37 10.85 -18.46
C THR A 544 -25.57 11.68 -17.47
N LEU A 545 -24.44 11.14 -17.00
CA LEU A 545 -23.46 11.86 -16.20
C LEU A 545 -22.48 12.56 -17.14
N GLU A 546 -22.44 13.88 -17.10
CA GLU A 546 -21.46 14.69 -17.83
C GLU A 546 -20.38 15.16 -16.86
N TYR A 547 -19.12 14.96 -17.20
CA TYR A 547 -18.02 15.47 -16.39
C TYR A 547 -16.89 16.00 -17.26
N GLU A 548 -16.12 16.93 -16.68
CA GLU A 548 -14.93 17.48 -17.30
C GLU A 548 -13.83 17.72 -16.25
N GLU A 549 -12.59 17.64 -16.70
CA GLU A 549 -11.43 17.97 -15.88
C GLU A 549 -11.24 19.49 -15.80
N ILE A 550 -11.02 19.99 -14.59
CA ILE A 550 -10.73 21.40 -14.34
C ILE A 550 -9.24 21.62 -14.63
N LEU A 551 -8.95 22.21 -15.81
CA LEU A 551 -7.59 22.53 -16.23
C LEU A 551 -7.09 23.82 -15.59
N THR A 552 -5.79 23.87 -15.28
CA THR A 552 -5.12 25.12 -14.86
C THR A 552 -5.01 26.10 -16.03
N GLU A 553 -4.77 27.39 -15.75
CA GLU A 553 -4.76 28.44 -16.78
C GLU A 553 -3.65 28.25 -17.82
N GLU A 554 -2.50 27.71 -17.44
CA GLU A 554 -1.40 27.35 -18.34
C GLU A 554 -1.76 26.17 -19.24
N GLU A 555 -2.41 25.15 -18.69
CA GLU A 555 -2.86 23.96 -19.44
C GLU A 555 -4.00 24.30 -20.39
N ARG A 556 -4.92 25.19 -19.99
CA ARG A 556 -6.03 25.66 -20.83
C ARG A 556 -5.58 26.39 -22.09
N ARG A 557 -4.36 26.95 -22.08
CA ARG A 557 -3.70 27.52 -23.29
C ARG A 557 -3.17 26.43 -24.23
N ARG A 558 -2.87 25.23 -23.73
CA ARG A 558 -2.30 24.10 -24.49
C ARG A 558 -3.36 23.07 -24.91
N MET A 559 -4.38 22.85 -24.10
CA MET A 559 -5.38 21.79 -24.24
C MET A 559 -6.79 22.33 -23.96
N ARG A 560 -7.79 21.85 -24.72
CA ARG A 560 -9.20 22.12 -24.44
C ARG A 560 -9.73 21.07 -23.46
N ALA A 561 -10.51 21.49 -22.47
CA ALA A 561 -11.20 20.57 -21.56
C ALA A 561 -12.13 19.66 -22.38
N GLN A 562 -11.90 18.36 -22.31
CA GLN A 562 -12.76 17.36 -22.94
C GLN A 562 -13.95 17.09 -22.02
N VAL A 563 -15.15 17.25 -22.56
CA VAL A 563 -16.39 16.96 -21.85
C VAL A 563 -16.79 15.53 -22.18
N GLU A 564 -16.85 14.68 -21.16
CA GLU A 564 -17.25 13.28 -21.29
C GLU A 564 -18.68 13.10 -20.82
N ARG A 565 -19.44 12.26 -21.52
CA ARG A 565 -20.83 11.93 -21.21
C ARG A 565 -20.96 10.42 -21.07
N LEU A 566 -21.34 9.98 -19.88
CA LEU A 566 -21.44 8.58 -19.52
C LEU A 566 -22.88 8.22 -19.14
N PRO A 567 -23.47 7.19 -19.74
CA PRO A 567 -24.75 6.68 -19.30
C PRO A 567 -24.61 5.90 -17.97
N VAL A 568 -25.47 6.20 -17.01
CA VAL A 568 -25.57 5.50 -15.72
C VAL A 568 -26.96 4.86 -15.62
N ASN A 569 -26.98 3.55 -15.44
CA ASN A 569 -28.23 2.79 -15.35
C ASN A 569 -28.81 2.83 -13.93
N ARG A 570 -30.14 2.81 -13.86
CA ARG A 570 -30.86 2.70 -12.59
C ARG A 570 -30.68 1.31 -11.99
N LEU A 571 -30.54 1.25 -10.66
CA LEU A 571 -30.56 -0.01 -9.94
C LEU A 571 -31.98 -0.62 -9.99
N PRO A 572 -32.15 -1.90 -10.39
CA PRO A 572 -33.47 -2.53 -10.54
C PRO A 572 -34.29 -2.45 -9.25
N GLY A 573 -35.55 -2.03 -9.35
CA GLY A 573 -36.47 -1.93 -8.21
C GLY A 573 -36.19 -0.78 -7.23
N THR A 574 -35.31 0.17 -7.60
CA THR A 574 -35.04 1.36 -6.79
C THR A 574 -35.13 2.64 -7.62
N PHE A 575 -35.12 3.78 -6.94
CA PHE A 575 -35.02 5.12 -7.53
C PHE A 575 -33.58 5.67 -7.52
N GLN A 576 -32.58 4.78 -7.41
CA GLN A 576 -31.17 5.12 -7.27
C GLN A 576 -30.36 4.80 -8.53
N TYR A 577 -29.42 5.67 -8.85
CA TYR A 577 -28.35 5.44 -9.81
C TYR A 577 -27.02 5.49 -9.06
N HIS A 578 -26.12 4.58 -9.41
CA HIS A 578 -24.83 4.46 -8.77
C HIS A 578 -23.73 4.53 -9.83
N TYR A 579 -22.75 5.40 -9.60
CA TYR A 579 -21.57 5.52 -10.46
C TYR A 579 -20.33 5.74 -9.60
N GLU A 580 -19.21 5.14 -9.98
CA GLU A 580 -17.95 5.23 -9.26
C GLU A 580 -16.88 5.86 -10.16
N PHE A 581 -16.37 7.03 -9.76
CA PHE A 581 -15.20 7.60 -10.40
C PHE A 581 -13.95 6.90 -9.87
N ARG A 582 -13.16 6.31 -10.76
CA ARG A 582 -11.89 5.65 -10.42
C ARG A 582 -10.70 6.47 -10.91
N ARG A 583 -9.57 6.40 -10.17
CA ARG A 583 -8.29 7.02 -10.52
C ARG A 583 -8.40 8.53 -10.80
N ILE A 584 -8.90 9.28 -9.83
CA ILE A 584 -9.07 10.74 -9.98
C ILE A 584 -7.73 11.44 -9.71
N GLU A 585 -6.98 11.74 -10.76
CA GLU A 585 -5.68 12.46 -10.64
C GLU A 585 -5.82 13.98 -10.67
N ARG A 586 -6.90 14.48 -11.29
CA ARG A 586 -7.15 15.91 -11.48
C ARG A 586 -8.50 16.32 -10.91
N PRO A 587 -8.64 17.57 -10.44
CA PRO A 587 -9.93 18.07 -10.02
C PRO A 587 -10.93 18.00 -11.18
N ARG A 588 -12.14 17.51 -10.89
CA ARG A 588 -13.20 17.31 -11.87
C ARG A 588 -14.44 18.06 -11.45
N ARG A 589 -15.22 18.52 -12.41
CA ARG A 589 -16.61 18.90 -12.16
C ARG A 589 -17.54 18.04 -12.98
N PHE A 590 -18.69 17.73 -12.42
CA PHE A 590 -19.68 16.88 -13.07
C PHE A 590 -21.09 17.38 -12.79
N ARG A 591 -22.03 16.98 -13.65
CA ARG A 591 -23.46 17.20 -13.51
C ARG A 591 -24.22 16.05 -14.16
N VAL A 592 -25.48 15.89 -13.80
CA VAL A 592 -26.32 14.78 -14.25
C VAL A 592 -27.50 15.31 -15.05
N PHE A 593 -27.80 14.62 -16.14
CA PHE A 593 -28.91 14.89 -17.05
C PHE A 593 -29.91 13.73 -17.04
N ALA A 594 -31.19 14.08 -16.96
CA ALA A 594 -32.29 13.13 -17.13
C ALA A 594 -33.47 13.81 -17.84
N GLY A 595 -33.58 13.60 -19.16
CA GLY A 595 -34.56 14.31 -19.97
C GLY A 595 -34.31 15.82 -19.98
N ASP A 596 -35.20 16.60 -19.39
CA ASP A 596 -35.13 18.06 -19.22
C ASP A 596 -34.55 18.50 -17.86
N ALA A 597 -34.27 17.55 -16.96
CA ALA A 597 -33.65 17.83 -15.67
C ALA A 597 -32.12 17.88 -15.80
N VAL A 598 -31.54 18.99 -15.31
CA VAL A 598 -30.09 19.21 -15.26
C VAL A 598 -29.71 19.65 -13.84
N THR A 599 -28.80 18.92 -13.20
CA THR A 599 -28.28 19.31 -11.88
C THR A 599 -27.27 20.45 -12.01
N PRO A 600 -27.02 21.23 -10.94
CA PRO A 600 -25.88 22.15 -10.92
C PRO A 600 -24.56 21.38 -11.08
N TRP A 601 -23.49 22.13 -11.33
CA TRP A 601 -22.13 21.58 -11.32
C TRP A 601 -21.70 21.24 -9.89
N TYR A 602 -21.26 20.00 -9.70
CA TYR A 602 -20.61 19.52 -8.49
C TYR A 602 -19.11 19.37 -8.74
N HIS A 603 -18.31 19.61 -7.71
CA HIS A 603 -16.85 19.63 -7.79
C HIS A 603 -16.23 18.50 -6.97
N ILE A 604 -15.29 17.80 -7.58
CA ILE A 604 -14.43 16.81 -6.95
C ILE A 604 -13.02 17.41 -6.93
N ASP A 605 -12.58 17.82 -5.76
CA ASP A 605 -11.24 18.40 -5.59
C ASP A 605 -10.24 17.29 -5.34
N VAL A 606 -9.15 17.27 -6.11
CA VAL A 606 -8.04 16.36 -5.83
C VAL A 606 -7.12 17.01 -4.79
N ARG A 607 -7.00 16.33 -3.66
CA ARG A 607 -6.12 16.73 -2.56
C ARG A 607 -4.87 15.84 -2.57
N PRO A 608 -3.68 16.41 -2.32
CA PRO A 608 -2.47 15.60 -2.24
C PRO A 608 -2.56 14.66 -1.03
N LEU A 609 -2.06 13.44 -1.22
CA LEU A 609 -1.96 12.45 -0.15
C LEU A 609 -0.94 12.92 0.92
N PRO A 610 -1.19 12.67 2.22
CA PRO A 610 -0.15 12.85 3.23
C PRO A 610 0.98 11.84 2.96
N THR A 611 2.16 12.33 2.59
CA THR A 611 3.33 11.49 2.26
C THR A 611 4.51 11.85 3.15
N LEU A 612 5.46 10.93 3.32
CA LEU A 612 6.71 11.22 4.02
C LEU A 612 7.59 12.11 3.13
N ARG A 613 7.96 13.28 3.64
CA ARG A 613 8.95 14.17 3.03
C ARG A 613 10.36 13.64 3.31
N GLN A 614 10.63 13.30 4.57
CA GLN A 614 11.90 12.77 5.05
C GLN A 614 11.67 11.76 6.17
N LEU A 615 12.55 10.78 6.27
CA LEU A 615 12.57 9.78 7.32
C LEU A 615 14.02 9.52 7.70
N TRP A 616 14.37 9.91 8.91
CA TRP A 616 15.70 9.72 9.48
C TRP A 616 15.65 8.55 10.45
N ARG A 617 16.70 7.72 10.48
CA ARG A 617 16.88 6.69 11.49
C ARG A 617 18.11 7.00 12.35
N TRP A 618 17.97 6.80 13.65
CA TRP A 618 19.05 6.61 14.61
C TRP A 618 19.03 5.15 14.99
N GLN A 619 20.17 4.50 14.90
CA GLN A 619 20.35 3.11 15.26
C GLN A 619 21.37 3.03 16.39
N ARG A 620 20.95 2.47 17.51
CA ARG A 620 21.82 2.15 18.63
C ARG A 620 22.25 0.71 18.45
N GLU A 621 23.47 0.53 17.99
CA GLU A 621 24.06 -0.76 17.68
C GLU A 621 24.78 -1.33 18.91
N PRO A 622 24.74 -2.65 19.13
CA PRO A 622 25.52 -3.27 20.20
C PRO A 622 27.02 -3.01 20.01
N GLY A 623 27.73 -2.74 21.10
CA GLY A 623 29.13 -2.32 21.05
C GLY A 623 30.11 -3.28 20.38
N HIS A 624 29.86 -4.59 20.46
CA HIS A 624 30.76 -5.61 19.92
C HIS A 624 30.99 -5.48 18.40
N LEU A 625 29.98 -5.03 17.65
CA LEU A 625 30.10 -4.73 16.20
C LEU A 625 31.14 -3.62 15.91
N HIS A 626 31.48 -2.83 16.93
CA HIS A 626 32.43 -1.71 16.85
C HIS A 626 33.64 -1.91 17.77
N GLY A 627 33.85 -3.13 18.29
CA GLY A 627 34.91 -3.40 19.27
C GLY A 627 34.77 -2.64 20.60
N SER A 628 33.55 -2.20 20.94
CA SER A 628 33.21 -1.49 22.17
C SER A 628 32.42 -2.39 23.14
N SER A 629 32.54 -2.14 24.44
CA SER A 629 31.66 -2.78 25.45
C SER A 629 30.32 -2.02 25.62
N ASP A 630 30.28 -0.77 25.16
CA ASP A 630 29.12 0.10 25.22
C ASP A 630 28.40 0.18 23.88
N TRP A 631 27.09 0.41 23.92
CA TRP A 631 26.27 0.67 22.74
C TRP A 631 26.79 1.86 21.94
N VAL A 632 26.87 1.73 20.63
CA VAL A 632 27.30 2.79 19.72
C VAL A 632 26.07 3.37 19.04
N GLU A 633 25.88 4.68 19.15
CA GLU A 633 24.82 5.38 18.43
C GLU A 633 25.30 5.77 17.03
N ARG A 634 24.51 5.41 16.02
CA ARG A 634 24.74 5.77 14.62
C ARG A 634 23.53 6.54 14.10
N GLY A 635 23.75 7.74 13.59
CA GLY A 635 22.69 8.57 13.01
C GLY A 635 23.02 10.06 13.04
N PRO A 636 22.23 10.89 12.34
CA PRO A 636 21.05 10.54 11.55
C PRO A 636 21.40 9.90 10.20
N LEU A 637 20.81 8.74 9.90
CA LEU A 637 20.92 8.08 8.59
C LEU A 637 19.62 8.30 7.81
N PRO A 638 19.65 8.77 6.55
CA PRO A 638 18.45 8.91 5.75
C PRO A 638 17.92 7.52 5.34
N VAL A 639 16.63 7.28 5.54
CA VAL A 639 15.94 6.09 5.01
C VAL A 639 15.51 6.38 3.57
N PRO A 640 15.81 5.53 2.58
CA PRO A 640 15.43 5.78 1.19
C PRO A 640 13.90 5.86 1.04
N ILE A 641 13.44 6.96 0.47
CA ILE A 641 12.02 7.24 0.20
C ILE A 641 11.69 7.09 -1.30
N GLU A 642 12.70 6.89 -2.15
CA GLU A 642 12.57 6.93 -3.62
C GLU A 642 11.82 5.72 -4.21
N SER A 643 10.88 6.04 -5.13
CA SER A 643 10.27 5.16 -6.13
C SER A 643 9.70 3.81 -5.63
N GLY A 644 8.74 3.88 -4.70
CA GLY A 644 7.93 2.73 -4.29
C GLY A 644 7.04 3.06 -3.08
N GLN A 645 6.01 2.24 -2.83
CA GLN A 645 5.24 2.28 -1.57
C GLN A 645 6.01 1.67 -0.38
N GLU A 646 7.24 1.22 -0.58
CA GLU A 646 8.04 0.47 0.37
C GLU A 646 9.43 1.09 0.54
N SER A 647 9.84 1.30 1.79
CA SER A 647 11.17 1.74 2.17
C SER A 647 11.90 0.57 2.83
N ARG A 648 13.01 0.12 2.24
CA ARG A 648 13.78 -1.05 2.70
C ARG A 648 15.17 -0.63 3.15
N PHE A 649 15.63 -1.17 4.27
CA PHE A 649 17.01 -1.02 4.72
C PHE A 649 17.47 -2.19 5.59
N ASP A 650 18.78 -2.35 5.69
CA ASP A 650 19.42 -3.38 6.50
C ASP A 650 19.85 -2.81 7.85
N ALA A 651 19.72 -3.61 8.92
CA ALA A 651 20.18 -3.28 10.27
C ALA A 651 20.68 -4.53 10.99
N PRO A 652 21.73 -4.45 11.82
CA PRO A 652 22.24 -5.61 12.53
C PRO A 652 21.25 -6.11 13.60
N VAL A 653 21.24 -7.42 13.83
CA VAL A 653 20.42 -8.04 14.88
C VAL A 653 20.75 -7.42 16.24
N GLY A 654 19.72 -7.17 17.04
CA GLY A 654 19.85 -6.57 18.37
C GLY A 654 19.91 -5.04 18.40
N ALA A 655 19.99 -4.37 17.24
CA ALA A 655 19.99 -2.90 17.19
C ALA A 655 18.64 -2.31 17.62
N GLN A 656 18.67 -1.21 18.38
CA GLN A 656 17.47 -0.41 18.70
C GLN A 656 17.36 0.72 17.68
N ILE A 657 16.20 0.84 17.02
CA ILE A 657 16.00 1.80 15.94
C ILE A 657 15.00 2.86 16.38
N ARG A 658 15.38 4.13 16.26
CA ARG A 658 14.50 5.29 16.43
C ARG A 658 14.35 5.99 15.08
N PHE A 659 13.11 6.15 14.63
CA PHE A 659 12.77 6.94 13.46
C PHE A 659 12.35 8.35 13.86
N VAL A 660 12.73 9.34 13.05
CA VAL A 660 12.12 10.67 13.07
C VAL A 660 11.68 10.99 11.64
N GLY A 661 10.38 11.12 11.45
CA GLY A 661 9.77 11.39 10.15
C GLY A 661 9.16 12.78 10.08
N GLN A 662 9.24 13.40 8.91
CA GLN A 662 8.50 14.62 8.57
C GLN A 662 7.55 14.33 7.40
N THR A 663 6.27 14.66 7.54
CA THR A 663 5.24 14.52 6.49
C THR A 663 5.05 15.79 5.66
N THR A 664 4.46 15.65 4.48
CA THR A 664 4.11 16.79 3.60
C THR A 664 2.93 17.62 4.13
N LYS A 665 2.11 17.03 4.99
CA LYS A 665 0.95 17.64 5.65
C LYS A 665 1.01 17.37 7.14
N THR A 666 0.33 18.20 7.93
CA THR A 666 0.10 17.94 9.35
C THR A 666 -0.82 16.73 9.51
N LEU A 667 -0.49 15.86 10.46
CA LEU A 667 -1.25 14.65 10.75
C LEU A 667 -2.19 14.87 11.94
N ASP A 668 -3.36 14.26 11.88
CA ASP A 668 -4.27 14.15 13.02
C ASP A 668 -4.07 12.81 13.75
N ALA A 669 -3.79 11.75 12.99
CA ALA A 669 -3.49 10.43 13.53
C ALA A 669 -2.36 9.72 12.77
N LEU A 670 -1.53 8.98 13.52
CA LEU A 670 -0.49 8.10 13.02
C LEU A 670 -0.70 6.70 13.61
N GLU A 671 -0.92 5.70 12.75
CA GLU A 671 -1.03 4.30 13.16
C GLU A 671 0.10 3.48 12.56
N ILE A 672 0.69 2.57 13.33
CA ILE A 672 1.79 1.69 12.89
C ILE A 672 1.39 0.26 13.16
N THR A 673 1.19 -0.52 12.11
CA THR A 673 0.71 -1.91 12.17
C THR A 673 1.72 -2.87 11.57
N LEU A 674 1.69 -4.16 11.97
CA LEU A 674 2.48 -5.21 11.32
C LEU A 674 1.77 -5.64 10.04
N GLN A 675 2.51 -5.82 8.95
CA GLN A 675 1.92 -6.17 7.64
C GLN A 675 1.29 -7.58 7.62
N ASP A 676 1.85 -8.53 8.38
CA ASP A 676 1.46 -9.96 8.33
C ASP A 676 0.42 -10.39 9.39
N GLN A 677 -0.18 -9.46 10.13
CA GLN A 677 -1.34 -9.83 10.96
C GLN A 677 -2.61 -9.91 10.13
N ARG A 678 -2.98 -11.15 9.76
CA ARG A 678 -4.40 -11.53 9.66
C ARG A 678 -5.04 -11.32 11.03
N VAL A 679 -5.57 -10.12 11.27
CA VAL A 679 -6.49 -9.90 12.39
C VAL A 679 -7.82 -10.53 12.00
N LEU A 680 -7.93 -11.85 12.09
CA LEU A 680 -9.21 -12.56 12.12
C LEU A 680 -8.90 -13.96 12.68
N ASP A 681 -9.22 -14.17 13.97
CA ASP A 681 -9.82 -15.40 14.51
C ASP A 681 -9.65 -15.54 16.04
N VAL A 682 -8.69 -14.85 16.67
CA VAL A 682 -8.50 -14.95 18.13
C VAL A 682 -9.62 -14.25 18.91
N TYR A 683 -10.05 -13.06 18.48
CA TYR A 683 -11.18 -12.33 19.09
C TYR A 683 -12.52 -13.01 18.87
N ALA A 684 -12.72 -13.60 17.68
CA ALA A 684 -13.89 -14.41 17.40
C ALA A 684 -13.89 -15.67 18.29
N ALA A 685 -12.75 -16.35 18.44
CA ALA A 685 -12.62 -17.53 19.29
C ALA A 685 -12.82 -17.23 20.78
N ILE A 686 -12.23 -16.15 21.32
CA ILE A 686 -12.39 -15.75 22.73
C ILE A 686 -13.82 -15.26 23.00
N ALA A 687 -14.45 -14.53 22.08
CA ALA A 687 -15.86 -14.15 22.18
C ALA A 687 -16.77 -15.39 22.14
N THR A 688 -16.44 -16.39 21.31
CA THR A 688 -17.19 -17.65 21.21
C THR A 688 -16.99 -18.53 22.47
N LEU A 689 -15.78 -18.56 23.05
CA LEU A 689 -15.47 -19.23 24.31
C LEU A 689 -16.11 -18.54 25.52
N GLY A 690 -16.11 -17.19 25.54
CA GLY A 690 -16.77 -16.39 26.57
C GLY A 690 -18.28 -16.50 26.51
N LEU A 691 -18.86 -16.53 25.31
CA LEU A 691 -20.28 -16.83 25.10
C LEU A 691 -20.61 -18.27 25.52
N GLY A 692 -19.76 -19.25 25.19
CA GLY A 692 -19.93 -20.64 25.63
C GLY A 692 -19.88 -20.80 27.15
N GLN A 693 -18.94 -20.14 27.82
CA GLN A 693 -18.80 -20.16 29.29
C GLN A 693 -19.92 -19.39 30.01
N ALA A 694 -20.44 -18.32 29.40
CA ALA A 694 -21.60 -17.57 29.91
C ALA A 694 -22.90 -18.35 29.73
N LEU A 695 -23.04 -19.10 28.63
CA LEU A 695 -24.14 -20.04 28.41
C LEU A 695 -24.12 -21.21 29.42
N LEU A 696 -22.93 -21.59 29.91
CA LEU A 696 -22.71 -22.60 30.96
C LEU A 696 -22.87 -22.10 32.41
N GLY A 697 -23.30 -20.85 32.64
CA GLY A 697 -23.71 -20.36 33.96
C GLY A 697 -22.61 -19.84 34.90
N ASN A 698 -21.35 -19.71 34.44
CA ASN A 698 -20.29 -19.09 35.25
C ASN A 698 -20.39 -17.56 35.22
N SER A 699 -21.10 -16.98 36.21
CA SER A 699 -21.43 -15.55 36.30
C SER A 699 -20.24 -14.60 36.54
N CYS A 700 -19.07 -15.11 36.96
CA CYS A 700 -17.83 -14.32 37.07
C CYS A 700 -16.94 -14.38 35.82
N ALA A 701 -17.14 -15.35 34.92
CA ALA A 701 -16.34 -15.53 33.72
C ALA A 701 -16.49 -14.42 32.67
N PRO A 702 -17.70 -13.88 32.35
CA PRO A 702 -17.82 -12.86 31.31
C PRO A 702 -17.17 -11.53 31.70
N TYR A 703 -17.12 -11.18 32.99
CA TYR A 703 -16.40 -9.98 33.46
C TYR A 703 -14.89 -10.19 33.49
N ALA A 704 -14.40 -11.36 33.92
CA ALA A 704 -12.98 -11.70 33.90
C ALA A 704 -12.42 -11.87 32.48
N LEU A 705 -13.22 -12.43 31.55
CA LEU A 705 -12.87 -12.58 30.14
C LEU A 705 -13.10 -11.30 29.35
N ALA A 706 -14.06 -10.44 29.70
CA ALA A 706 -14.18 -9.11 29.10
C ALA A 706 -13.06 -8.18 29.58
N THR A 707 -12.63 -8.27 30.84
CA THR A 707 -11.45 -7.52 31.33
C THR A 707 -10.14 -8.09 30.81
N ALA A 708 -10.01 -9.42 30.64
CA ALA A 708 -8.90 -10.01 29.91
C ALA A 708 -8.94 -9.63 28.43
N ALA A 709 -10.08 -9.71 27.74
CA ALA A 709 -10.21 -9.29 26.33
C ALA A 709 -10.00 -7.79 26.15
N LEU A 710 -10.38 -6.94 27.11
CA LEU A 710 -10.06 -5.50 27.11
C LEU A 710 -8.58 -5.25 27.41
N ALA A 711 -7.97 -5.99 28.33
CA ALA A 711 -6.54 -5.90 28.64
C ALA A 711 -5.67 -6.42 27.48
N THR A 712 -6.11 -7.48 26.80
CA THR A 712 -5.49 -8.05 25.61
C THR A 712 -5.76 -7.19 24.37
N TYR A 713 -6.95 -6.58 24.22
CA TYR A 713 -7.23 -5.56 23.19
C TYR A 713 -6.37 -4.30 23.37
N TYR A 714 -6.16 -3.87 24.61
CA TYR A 714 -5.21 -2.79 24.93
C TYR A 714 -3.74 -3.18 24.70
N GLN A 715 -3.37 -4.46 24.84
CA GLN A 715 -2.02 -4.95 24.55
C GLN A 715 -1.78 -5.23 23.05
N GLU A 716 -2.76 -5.75 22.31
CA GLU A 716 -2.65 -6.16 20.90
C GLU A 716 -2.83 -4.99 19.91
N THR A 717 -3.42 -3.88 20.34
CA THR A 717 -3.42 -2.64 19.54
C THR A 717 -2.07 -1.91 19.55
N GLN A 718 -1.14 -2.31 20.44
CA GLN A 718 0.25 -1.86 20.36
C GLN A 718 1.05 -2.88 19.55
N ASN A 719 1.61 -2.42 18.43
CA ASN A 719 2.58 -3.20 17.68
C ASN A 719 3.69 -3.67 18.65
N PRO A 720 3.91 -4.99 18.83
CA PRO A 720 4.81 -5.52 19.86
C PRO A 720 6.26 -5.06 19.68
N TYR A 721 6.64 -4.63 18.46
CA TYR A 721 7.96 -4.11 18.16
C TYR A 721 8.07 -2.60 18.35
N VAL A 722 6.97 -1.86 18.49
CA VAL A 722 6.98 -0.41 18.75
C VAL A 722 7.01 -0.19 20.26
N ARG A 723 8.12 0.37 20.75
CA ARG A 723 8.33 0.68 22.16
C ARG A 723 7.65 1.99 22.56
N GLN A 724 7.75 3.00 21.72
CA GLN A 724 7.21 4.34 21.98
C GLN A 724 6.93 5.07 20.67
N VAL A 725 5.80 5.78 20.60
CA VAL A 725 5.48 6.73 19.53
C VAL A 725 5.33 8.11 20.14
N GLU A 726 6.13 9.06 19.68
CA GLU A 726 6.07 10.47 20.03
C GLU A 726 5.39 11.21 18.87
N PHE A 727 4.13 11.58 19.05
CA PHE A 727 3.32 12.26 18.04
C PHE A 727 2.30 13.18 18.71
N SER A 728 2.13 14.38 18.17
CA SER A 728 1.12 15.35 18.61
C SER A 728 0.15 15.66 17.46
N PRO A 729 -1.18 15.57 17.67
CA PRO A 729 -2.16 15.95 16.64
C PRO A 729 -1.92 17.37 16.14
N GLY A 730 -1.90 17.55 14.82
CA GLY A 730 -1.57 18.81 14.15
C GLY A 730 -0.09 19.03 13.85
N SER A 731 0.81 18.11 14.26
CA SER A 731 2.23 18.13 13.92
C SER A 731 2.49 17.50 12.54
N ASP A 732 3.51 17.98 11.83
CA ASP A 732 4.08 17.35 10.64
C ASP A 732 5.28 16.43 10.98
N GLN A 733 5.66 16.34 12.25
CA GLN A 733 6.76 15.52 12.75
C GLN A 733 6.27 14.45 13.72
N PHE A 734 6.91 13.28 13.63
CA PHE A 734 6.71 12.17 14.56
C PHE A 734 8.03 11.45 14.82
N ALA A 735 8.15 10.82 15.99
CA ALA A 735 9.24 9.90 16.29
C ALA A 735 8.73 8.55 16.77
N VAL A 736 9.40 7.47 16.37
CA VAL A 736 9.00 6.09 16.69
C VAL A 736 10.23 5.32 17.14
N THR A 737 10.19 4.76 18.34
CA THR A 737 11.26 3.92 18.87
C THR A 737 10.83 2.47 18.83
N LEU A 738 11.63 1.62 18.19
CA LEU A 738 11.42 0.18 18.12
C LEU A 738 12.14 -0.56 19.27
N ARG A 739 11.69 -1.79 19.55
CA ARG A 739 12.40 -2.78 20.38
C ARG A 739 13.63 -3.33 19.62
N PRO A 740 14.60 -3.97 20.32
CA PRO A 740 15.75 -4.59 19.66
C PRO A 740 15.34 -5.54 18.54
N LEU A 741 15.99 -5.42 17.38
CA LEU A 741 15.67 -6.23 16.20
C LEU A 741 15.97 -7.72 16.45
N GLY A 742 15.05 -8.62 16.07
CA GLY A 742 15.26 -10.06 16.08
C GLY A 742 15.95 -10.59 14.83
N ASN A 743 15.93 -11.91 14.62
CA ASN A 743 16.47 -12.57 13.41
C ASN A 743 15.49 -12.55 12.22
N GLU A 744 14.24 -12.12 12.41
CA GLU A 744 13.20 -12.13 11.38
C GLU A 744 13.05 -10.75 10.70
N GLU A 745 12.68 -10.77 9.42
CA GLU A 745 12.40 -9.55 8.65
C GLU A 745 11.18 -8.81 9.24
N LEU A 746 11.37 -7.55 9.65
CA LEU A 746 10.30 -6.76 10.27
C LEU A 746 9.63 -5.89 9.21
N ARG A 747 8.34 -6.16 8.94
CA ARG A 747 7.51 -5.43 7.97
C ARG A 747 6.45 -4.58 8.67
N LEU A 748 6.65 -3.27 8.68
CA LEU A 748 5.78 -2.28 9.30
C LEU A 748 4.96 -1.51 8.25
N LEU A 749 3.69 -1.26 8.54
CA LEU A 749 2.81 -0.41 7.74
C LEU A 749 2.46 0.86 8.52
N PHE A 750 2.96 1.99 8.05
CA PHE A 750 2.64 3.32 8.57
C PHE A 750 1.38 3.80 7.89
N ARG A 751 0.35 4.19 8.65
CA ARG A 751 -0.87 4.82 8.15
C ARG A 751 -0.94 6.25 8.67
N PHE A 752 -1.01 7.18 7.75
CA PHE A 752 -1.08 8.61 8.00
C PHE A 752 -2.52 9.07 7.77
N THR A 753 -3.09 9.81 8.72
CA THR A 753 -4.36 10.52 8.56
C THR A 753 -4.10 12.01 8.74
N ASP A 754 -4.41 12.82 7.73
CA ASP A 754 -4.28 14.28 7.82
C ASP A 754 -5.47 14.93 8.56
N ALA A 755 -5.35 16.23 8.86
CA ALA A 755 -6.41 17.01 9.52
C ALA A 755 -7.72 17.14 8.70
N GLU A 756 -7.69 16.80 7.41
CA GLU A 756 -8.86 16.78 6.53
C GLU A 756 -9.50 15.37 6.43
N GLY A 757 -8.95 14.38 7.15
CA GLY A 757 -9.41 12.99 7.17
C GLY A 757 -8.91 12.15 5.99
N ILE A 758 -7.95 12.64 5.19
CA ILE A 758 -7.36 11.91 4.06
C ILE A 758 -6.32 10.92 4.60
N ARG A 759 -6.43 9.67 4.16
CA ARG A 759 -5.57 8.58 4.60
C ARG A 759 -4.55 8.19 3.52
N ASN A 760 -3.33 7.87 3.95
CA ASN A 760 -2.32 7.24 3.11
C ASN A 760 -1.55 6.20 3.92
N SER A 761 -0.91 5.25 3.24
CA SER A 761 -0.10 4.23 3.90
C SER A 761 1.23 4.02 3.23
N ARG A 762 2.27 3.70 4.00
CA ARG A 762 3.62 3.39 3.51
C ARG A 762 4.18 2.16 4.22
N ARG A 763 4.79 1.26 3.46
CA ARG A 763 5.46 0.06 3.96
C ARG A 763 6.92 0.36 4.31
N LEU A 764 7.40 -0.20 5.40
CA LEU A 764 8.78 -0.13 5.86
C LEU A 764 9.26 -1.54 6.18
N THR A 765 10.33 -1.97 5.54
CA THR A 765 10.88 -3.32 5.67
C THR A 765 12.31 -3.23 6.21
N ILE A 766 12.53 -3.85 7.37
CA ILE A 766 13.83 -3.90 8.04
C ILE A 766 14.37 -5.32 7.92
N VAL A 767 15.50 -5.46 7.23
CA VAL A 767 16.16 -6.76 7.05
C VAL A 767 17.25 -6.91 8.12
N PRO A 768 17.14 -7.89 9.03
CA PRO A 768 18.19 -8.17 10.00
C PRO A 768 19.43 -8.74 9.32
N VAL A 769 20.60 -8.17 9.61
CA VAL A 769 21.91 -8.71 9.21
C VAL A 769 22.46 -9.54 10.36
N THR A 770 22.68 -10.83 10.11
CA THR A 770 23.25 -11.77 11.08
C THR A 770 24.78 -11.83 10.98
N ASP A 771 25.42 -12.02 12.12
CA ASP A 771 26.85 -12.32 12.27
C ASP A 771 27.27 -13.57 11.47
N LYS A 772 28.39 -13.51 10.75
CA LYS A 772 28.89 -14.64 9.94
C LYS A 772 29.84 -15.52 10.77
N GLU A 773 30.03 -16.76 10.32
CA GLU A 773 31.01 -17.66 10.94
C GLU A 773 32.44 -17.35 10.48
N PRO A 774 33.45 -17.52 11.34
CA PRO A 774 34.84 -17.35 10.94
C PRO A 774 35.23 -18.39 9.88
N GLU A 775 35.95 -17.97 8.85
CA GLU A 775 36.32 -18.80 7.70
C GLU A 775 37.86 -18.93 7.56
N PHE A 776 38.36 -20.17 7.49
CA PHE A 776 39.76 -20.43 7.18
C PHE A 776 39.99 -20.49 5.65
N GLN A 777 40.86 -19.62 5.12
CA GLN A 777 41.27 -19.70 3.71
C GLN A 777 42.36 -20.76 3.47
N TYR A 778 43.39 -20.77 4.32
CA TYR A 778 44.43 -21.79 4.29
C TYR A 778 45.04 -21.97 5.67
N ALA A 779 45.60 -23.15 5.90
CA ALA A 779 46.38 -23.48 7.08
C ALA A 779 47.41 -24.55 6.70
N ASN A 780 48.66 -24.39 7.16
CA ASN A 780 49.74 -25.35 6.93
C ASN A 780 50.76 -25.31 8.08
N PHE A 781 51.39 -26.45 8.31
CA PHE A 781 52.57 -26.54 9.17
C PHE A 781 53.81 -26.58 8.28
N GLU A 782 54.80 -25.74 8.60
CA GLU A 782 55.98 -25.52 7.77
C GLU A 782 57.20 -26.30 8.29
N ILE A 783 58.17 -26.55 7.42
CA ILE A 783 59.50 -27.15 7.67
C ILE A 783 59.52 -28.61 8.12
N VAL A 784 58.75 -28.97 9.14
CA VAL A 784 58.83 -30.30 9.75
C VAL A 784 58.06 -31.33 8.92
N ARG A 785 58.69 -32.46 8.64
CA ARG A 785 58.07 -33.60 7.93
C ARG A 785 57.00 -34.27 8.80
N ARG A 786 55.84 -34.53 8.20
CA ARG A 786 54.69 -35.14 8.90
C ARG A 786 54.96 -36.62 9.22
N GLU A 787 55.87 -37.24 8.48
CA GLU A 787 56.24 -38.64 8.56
C GLU A 787 57.05 -39.01 9.80
N ALA A 788 57.79 -38.05 10.38
CA ALA A 788 58.65 -38.28 11.54
C ALA A 788 58.90 -36.98 12.33
N ILE A 789 58.33 -36.91 13.53
CA ILE A 789 58.60 -35.84 14.50
C ILE A 789 58.99 -36.41 15.86
N THR A 790 59.76 -35.68 16.67
CA THR A 790 60.05 -36.12 18.05
C THR A 790 58.93 -35.72 19.01
N PRO A 791 58.87 -36.33 20.22
CA PRO A 791 57.95 -35.91 21.27
C PRO A 791 58.17 -34.46 21.71
N ARG A 792 59.32 -33.84 21.39
CA ARG A 792 59.69 -32.51 21.84
C ARG A 792 59.70 -31.48 20.72
N ALA A 793 59.19 -31.85 19.54
CA ALA A 793 59.20 -31.00 18.36
C ALA A 793 58.41 -29.70 18.56
N ILE A 794 58.92 -28.63 17.95
CA ILE A 794 58.24 -27.37 17.70
C ILE A 794 57.85 -27.34 16.22
N ILE A 795 56.58 -27.12 15.92
CA ILE A 795 56.07 -27.15 14.55
C ILE A 795 55.54 -25.75 14.18
N PRO A 796 56.21 -25.00 13.30
CA PRO A 796 55.77 -23.66 12.92
C PRO A 796 54.49 -23.69 12.07
N PHE A 797 53.63 -22.70 12.26
CA PHE A 797 52.30 -22.61 11.67
C PHE A 797 52.16 -21.38 10.76
N SER A 798 51.52 -21.60 9.60
CA SER A 798 51.08 -20.55 8.67
C SER A 798 49.60 -20.73 8.36
N GLY A 799 48.80 -19.66 8.38
CA GLY A 799 47.38 -19.73 8.04
C GLY A 799 46.72 -18.36 7.93
N LEU A 800 45.54 -18.33 7.31
CA LEU A 800 44.74 -17.12 7.11
C LEU A 800 43.29 -17.38 7.49
N VAL A 801 42.80 -16.63 8.48
CA VAL A 801 41.41 -16.71 8.97
C VAL A 801 40.71 -15.38 8.70
N ARG A 802 39.51 -15.43 8.14
CA ARG A 802 38.65 -14.29 7.87
C ARG A 802 37.47 -14.30 8.82
N ASP A 803 37.08 -13.11 9.27
CA ASP A 803 35.90 -12.91 10.09
C ASP A 803 35.36 -11.50 9.85
N ASP A 804 34.07 -11.26 10.04
CA ASP A 804 33.43 -9.95 9.83
C ASP A 804 33.55 -9.03 11.07
N ASN A 805 33.44 -9.59 12.27
CA ASN A 805 33.44 -8.82 13.53
C ASN A 805 34.70 -9.04 14.40
N GLY A 806 35.58 -9.94 14.00
CA GLY A 806 36.90 -10.20 14.60
C GLY A 806 36.92 -11.47 15.45
N LEU A 807 38.01 -12.24 15.36
CA LEU A 807 38.14 -13.49 16.11
C LEU A 807 38.27 -13.25 17.61
N THR A 808 37.69 -14.13 18.42
CA THR A 808 37.92 -14.14 19.88
C THR A 808 39.12 -15.03 20.23
N GLN A 809 39.19 -16.23 19.64
CA GLN A 809 40.22 -17.21 19.97
C GLN A 809 40.53 -18.16 18.81
N LEU A 810 41.80 -18.56 18.69
CA LEU A 810 42.29 -19.63 17.82
C LEU A 810 42.91 -20.72 18.70
N GLU A 811 42.56 -21.99 18.48
CA GLU A 811 43.03 -23.14 19.26
C GLU A 811 43.45 -24.32 18.36
N TYR A 812 44.39 -25.13 18.85
CA TYR A 812 44.70 -26.45 18.31
C TYR A 812 43.89 -27.51 19.07
N GLU A 813 43.14 -28.33 18.35
CA GLU A 813 42.47 -29.50 18.88
C GLU A 813 43.29 -30.75 18.53
N VAL A 814 44.01 -31.31 19.51
CA VAL A 814 44.99 -32.38 19.33
C VAL A 814 44.46 -33.70 19.88
N THR A 815 44.44 -34.73 19.04
CA THR A 815 44.10 -36.11 19.42
C THR A 815 45.33 -37.00 19.30
N VAL A 816 45.64 -37.75 20.36
CA VAL A 816 46.72 -38.75 20.34
C VAL A 816 46.13 -40.09 19.91
N VAL A 817 46.68 -40.69 18.86
CA VAL A 817 46.27 -42.00 18.32
C VAL A 817 47.39 -43.00 18.52
N LEU A 818 47.09 -44.11 19.19
CA LEU A 818 48.02 -45.21 19.44
C LEU A 818 48.33 -46.00 18.16
N PRO A 819 49.43 -46.78 18.10
CA PRO A 819 49.75 -47.65 16.96
C PRO A 819 48.61 -48.59 16.53
N ASP A 820 47.77 -48.99 17.48
CA ASP A 820 46.59 -49.84 17.25
C ASP A 820 45.40 -49.08 16.62
N GLY A 821 45.57 -47.80 16.30
CA GLY A 821 44.56 -46.93 15.69
C GLY A 821 43.53 -46.32 16.65
N LYS A 822 43.63 -46.60 17.97
CA LYS A 822 42.70 -46.08 18.99
C LYS A 822 43.15 -44.73 19.54
N ALA A 823 42.21 -43.79 19.70
CA ALA A 823 42.47 -42.49 20.32
C ALA A 823 42.64 -42.61 21.85
N LEU A 824 43.65 -41.95 22.40
CA LEU A 824 43.95 -41.87 23.82
C LEU A 824 43.10 -40.75 24.47
N GLY A 825 41.79 -40.94 24.53
CA GLY A 825 40.84 -40.02 25.17
C GLY A 825 40.26 -38.92 24.26
N PRO A 826 39.50 -37.97 24.83
CA PRO A 826 38.94 -36.84 24.08
C PRO A 826 40.05 -35.90 23.59
N PRO A 827 39.80 -35.13 22.52
CA PRO A 827 40.79 -34.21 21.99
C PRO A 827 41.18 -33.14 23.03
N THR A 828 42.48 -32.90 23.17
CA THR A 828 43.02 -31.86 24.04
C THR A 828 43.06 -30.54 23.28
N ARG A 829 42.55 -29.46 23.88
CA ARG A 829 42.60 -28.12 23.27
C ARG A 829 43.76 -27.33 23.82
N LEU A 830 44.61 -26.85 22.93
CA LEU A 830 45.75 -26.01 23.24
C LEU A 830 45.50 -24.61 22.66
N PRO A 831 45.53 -23.54 23.46
CA PRO A 831 45.33 -22.20 22.95
C PRO A 831 46.49 -21.83 22.01
N LEU A 832 46.15 -21.42 20.78
CA LEU A 832 47.11 -20.85 19.83
C LEU A 832 47.23 -19.36 20.12
N ARG A 833 46.10 -18.63 20.07
CA ARG A 833 46.06 -17.20 20.35
C ARG A 833 44.69 -16.73 20.81
N THR A 834 44.67 -15.82 21.76
CA THR A 834 43.48 -15.04 22.16
C THR A 834 43.62 -13.64 21.59
N PHE A 835 42.56 -13.12 20.96
CA PHE A 835 42.55 -11.76 20.44
C PHE A 835 41.83 -10.83 21.43
N ALA A 836 42.22 -9.56 21.42
CA ALA A 836 41.47 -8.54 22.14
C ALA A 836 40.20 -8.24 21.35
N SER A 837 39.06 -8.17 22.03
CA SER A 837 37.75 -7.88 21.44
C SER A 837 37.62 -6.45 20.86
N ALA A 838 38.66 -5.63 20.97
CA ALA A 838 38.65 -4.22 20.56
C ALA A 838 39.78 -3.93 19.58
N ILE A 839 39.54 -4.16 18.28
CA ILE A 839 40.33 -3.51 17.23
C ILE A 839 39.74 -2.10 17.10
N ALA A 840 40.41 -1.10 17.68
CA ALA A 840 39.99 0.29 17.55
C ALA A 840 40.20 0.77 16.11
N ILE A 841 39.12 0.77 15.32
CA ILE A 841 39.09 1.46 14.03
C ILE A 841 38.91 2.95 14.34
N PRO A 842 39.75 3.86 13.82
CA PRO A 842 39.56 5.28 14.03
C PRO A 842 38.18 5.72 13.50
N SER A 843 37.41 6.42 14.32
CA SER A 843 36.07 6.89 13.97
C SER A 843 36.09 7.80 12.74
N LEU A 844 35.03 7.74 11.92
CA LEU A 844 34.85 8.55 10.70
C LEU A 844 35.00 10.07 10.95
N GLU A 845 34.80 10.51 12.19
CA GLU A 845 34.90 11.90 12.63
C GLU A 845 36.35 12.40 12.76
N ALA A 846 37.34 11.51 12.88
CA ALA A 846 38.75 11.86 13.04
C ALA A 846 39.48 12.08 11.69
N LEU A 847 38.78 11.92 10.55
CA LEU A 847 39.36 12.01 9.22
C LEU A 847 39.07 13.36 8.57
N ASP A 848 40.14 14.03 8.14
CA ASP A 848 40.10 15.37 7.57
C ASP A 848 39.63 15.33 6.10
N TRP A 849 38.30 15.28 5.92
CA TRP A 849 37.63 15.19 4.62
C TRP A 849 37.93 16.37 3.68
N GLN A 850 38.49 17.47 4.20
CA GLN A 850 38.78 18.68 3.43
C GLN A 850 39.99 18.55 2.49
N SER A 851 40.90 17.61 2.74
CA SER A 851 42.21 17.55 2.06
C SER A 851 42.24 16.76 0.74
N GLY A 852 41.16 16.09 0.34
CA GLY A 852 41.13 15.20 -0.84
C GLY A 852 41.94 13.90 -0.67
N ASP A 853 43.02 13.92 0.13
CA ASP A 853 43.83 12.75 0.52
C ASP A 853 43.09 11.79 1.47
N GLY A 854 42.07 12.27 2.19
CA GLY A 854 41.26 11.47 3.11
C GLY A 854 40.51 10.31 2.42
N ALA A 855 39.99 10.54 1.21
CA ALA A 855 39.29 9.53 0.42
C ALA A 855 40.25 8.47 -0.18
N ALA A 856 41.46 8.89 -0.58
CA ALA A 856 42.50 7.99 -1.07
C ALA A 856 43.06 7.09 0.06
N ARG A 857 43.20 7.62 1.28
CA ARG A 857 43.58 6.83 2.47
C ARG A 857 42.50 5.84 2.91
N TRP A 858 41.22 6.15 2.69
CA TRP A 858 40.09 5.27 3.03
C TRP A 858 39.95 4.06 2.10
N THR A 859 40.41 4.15 0.86
CA THR A 859 40.32 3.03 -0.10
C THR A 859 41.49 2.05 0.02
N GLN A 860 42.53 2.41 0.79
CA GLN A 860 43.65 1.53 1.07
C GLN A 860 43.33 0.63 2.28
N PRO A 861 43.72 -0.65 2.26
CA PRO A 861 43.49 -1.54 3.40
C PRO A 861 44.20 -0.97 4.63
N VAL A 862 43.42 -0.65 5.67
CA VAL A 862 43.99 -0.22 6.95
C VAL A 862 44.57 -1.45 7.61
N SER A 863 45.90 -1.56 7.60
CA SER A 863 46.62 -2.59 8.35
C SER A 863 46.70 -2.18 9.82
N ALA A 864 45.75 -2.62 10.64
CA ALA A 864 45.86 -2.48 12.08
C ALA A 864 46.72 -3.63 12.62
N ARG A 865 47.86 -3.30 13.23
CA ARG A 865 48.70 -4.26 13.95
C ARG A 865 48.11 -4.49 15.34
N GLY A 866 47.28 -5.52 15.50
CA GLY A 866 46.61 -5.87 16.78
C GLY A 866 47.35 -6.90 17.64
N GLY A 867 47.09 -6.89 18.96
CA GLY A 867 47.65 -7.80 19.98
C GLY A 867 48.84 -7.22 20.77
N VAL A 868 49.21 -7.85 21.90
CA VAL A 868 50.23 -7.42 22.90
C VAL A 868 51.65 -7.18 22.34
N ALA A 869 51.85 -7.25 21.01
CA ALA A 869 53.11 -6.92 20.35
C ALA A 869 52.97 -6.37 18.91
N GLY A 870 51.76 -6.04 18.43
CA GLY A 870 51.54 -5.48 17.08
C GLY A 870 51.87 -6.43 15.92
N ARG A 871 51.49 -7.72 16.02
CA ARG A 871 52.02 -8.81 15.17
C ARG A 871 51.00 -9.56 14.31
N SER A 872 49.72 -9.21 14.35
CA SER A 872 48.74 -9.65 13.34
C SER A 872 48.38 -8.47 12.45
N VAL A 873 48.47 -8.63 11.13
CA VAL A 873 48.01 -7.61 10.19
C VAL A 873 46.52 -7.84 9.96
N ALA A 874 45.68 -7.20 10.78
CA ALA A 874 44.26 -7.09 10.46
C ALA A 874 44.15 -6.14 9.26
N ARG A 875 43.83 -6.67 8.08
CA ARG A 875 43.48 -5.83 6.92
C ARG A 875 41.98 -5.64 6.93
N VAL A 876 41.54 -4.41 7.12
CA VAL A 876 40.14 -4.03 6.96
C VAL A 876 39.96 -3.55 5.53
N TRP A 877 39.21 -4.32 4.74
CA TRP A 877 38.85 -3.95 3.38
C TRP A 877 37.55 -3.14 3.41
N PRO A 878 37.53 -1.89 2.91
CA PRO A 878 36.31 -1.10 2.89
C PRO A 878 35.37 -1.46 1.73
N PHE A 879 35.82 -2.13 0.66
CA PHE A 879 34.95 -2.45 -0.48
C PHE A 879 35.27 -3.81 -1.13
N ARG A 880 34.23 -4.61 -1.39
CA ARG A 880 34.27 -5.68 -2.39
C ARG A 880 33.27 -5.35 -3.50
N THR A 881 33.77 -4.90 -4.65
CA THR A 881 32.93 -4.75 -5.85
C THR A 881 32.70 -6.13 -6.46
N LEU A 882 31.45 -6.60 -6.42
CA LEU A 882 30.99 -7.62 -7.37
C LEU A 882 30.96 -6.98 -8.76
N GLY A 883 31.97 -7.29 -9.58
CA GLY A 883 31.98 -6.95 -11.00
C GLY A 883 32.91 -5.79 -11.36
N SER A 884 33.93 -6.10 -12.15
CA SER A 884 34.76 -5.13 -12.86
C SER A 884 33.92 -4.28 -13.83
N PHE A 885 33.72 -3.00 -13.54
CA PHE A 885 33.33 -2.00 -14.53
C PHE A 885 34.18 -0.73 -14.36
N TRP A 886 34.95 -0.46 -15.42
CA TRP A 886 35.66 0.75 -15.83
C TRP A 886 35.80 1.90 -14.83
N ALA A 887 37.04 2.10 -14.35
CA ALA A 887 37.51 3.36 -13.83
C ALA A 887 37.59 4.41 -14.96
N LEU A 888 36.86 5.52 -14.81
CA LEU A 888 37.14 6.75 -15.57
C LEU A 888 38.10 7.63 -14.76
N PRO A 889 39.10 8.29 -15.39
CA PRO A 889 40.04 9.15 -14.69
C PRO A 889 39.35 10.44 -14.19
N GLY A 890 39.53 10.74 -12.90
CA GLY A 890 38.91 11.88 -12.23
C GLY A 890 39.60 13.21 -12.47
N SER A 891 39.17 13.97 -13.48
CA SER A 891 39.66 15.35 -13.64
C SER A 891 38.63 16.38 -14.11
N THR A 892 37.33 16.19 -13.87
CA THR A 892 36.32 17.22 -14.20
C THR A 892 35.15 17.26 -13.22
N LEU A 893 35.38 17.60 -11.94
CA LEU A 893 34.33 18.10 -11.06
C LEU A 893 34.91 19.07 -10.03
N LEU A 894 35.12 20.33 -10.45
CA LEU A 894 35.26 21.47 -9.53
C LEU A 894 34.45 22.64 -10.09
N SER A 895 33.28 22.86 -9.50
CA SER A 895 32.65 24.17 -9.21
C SER A 895 31.12 24.05 -9.09
N ALA A 896 30.65 23.64 -7.91
CA ALA A 896 29.29 23.92 -7.45
C ALA A 896 29.36 24.14 -5.92
N PRO A 897 28.58 25.09 -5.37
CA PRO A 897 28.70 25.49 -3.99
C PRO A 897 28.23 24.39 -3.04
N GLU A 898 28.72 24.51 -1.82
CA GLU A 898 28.61 23.62 -0.67
C GLU A 898 27.23 22.96 -0.49
N ALA A 899 27.26 21.69 -0.04
CA ALA A 899 26.15 20.79 0.27
C ALA A 899 25.42 20.17 -0.94
N GLY A 900 25.85 18.97 -1.36
CA GLY A 900 24.97 18.10 -2.17
C GLY A 900 25.62 17.04 -3.05
N ALA A 901 26.93 17.05 -3.29
CA ALA A 901 27.53 16.13 -4.27
C ALA A 901 28.05 14.80 -3.70
N LEU A 902 28.21 14.67 -2.37
CA LEU A 902 28.65 13.42 -1.73
C LEU A 902 27.51 12.46 -1.35
N SER A 903 26.25 12.84 -1.59
CA SER A 903 25.06 12.02 -1.26
C SER A 903 24.62 11.06 -2.38
N LEU A 904 25.31 11.04 -3.53
CA LEU A 904 24.92 10.23 -4.71
C LEU A 904 25.71 8.94 -4.90
N ALA A 905 26.77 8.70 -4.12
CA ALA A 905 27.42 7.41 -4.09
C ALA A 905 26.87 6.62 -2.91
N GLN A 906 25.97 5.67 -3.20
CA GLN A 906 25.70 4.59 -2.24
C GLN A 906 27.06 3.97 -1.88
N PRO A 907 27.46 3.88 -0.60
CA PRO A 907 28.44 2.87 -0.25
C PRO A 907 27.74 1.53 -0.49
N ALA A 908 28.13 0.84 -1.57
CA ALA A 908 27.82 -0.58 -1.73
C ALA A 908 28.14 -1.26 -0.41
N GLY A 909 27.21 -2.10 0.09
CA GLY A 909 27.25 -2.69 1.43
C GLY A 909 28.68 -2.97 1.88
N LEU A 910 29.14 -2.18 2.85
CA LEU A 910 30.48 -2.27 3.39
C LEU A 910 30.53 -3.54 4.24
N GLU A 911 30.82 -4.68 3.62
CA GLU A 911 31.19 -5.88 4.37
C GLU A 911 32.57 -5.62 4.96
N GLN A 912 32.61 -5.29 6.25
CA GLN A 912 33.85 -5.26 6.99
C GLN A 912 34.38 -6.71 7.04
N VAL A 913 35.55 -6.93 6.46
CA VAL A 913 36.24 -8.22 6.54
C VAL A 913 37.56 -7.98 7.26
N VAL A 914 37.72 -8.65 8.40
CA VAL A 914 38.95 -8.68 9.19
C VAL A 914 39.73 -9.94 8.83
N GLU A 915 40.88 -9.75 8.20
CA GLU A 915 41.78 -10.86 7.85
C GLU A 915 42.88 -11.04 8.91
N HIS A 916 43.00 -12.22 9.51
CA HIS A 916 44.09 -12.59 10.41
C HIS A 916 45.08 -13.52 9.70
N GLU A 917 46.18 -12.96 9.21
CA GLU A 917 47.27 -13.71 8.54
C GLU A 917 48.41 -14.06 9.51
N PHE A 918 48.77 -15.34 9.57
CA PHE A 918 49.94 -15.90 10.24
C PHE A 918 50.85 -16.51 9.16
N ARG A 919 52.09 -16.04 9.05
CA ARG A 919 53.03 -16.54 8.04
C ARG A 919 54.38 -16.78 8.67
N TYR A 920 54.84 -18.03 8.62
CA TYR A 920 56.20 -18.38 8.94
C TYR A 920 57.13 -18.06 7.75
N GLU A 921 58.19 -17.31 8.01
CA GLU A 921 59.23 -17.02 7.02
C GLU A 921 60.53 -17.72 7.39
N SER A 922 61.11 -18.44 6.42
CA SER A 922 62.35 -19.18 6.64
C SER A 922 63.55 -18.23 6.73
N ARG A 923 64.28 -18.25 7.85
CA ARG A 923 65.38 -17.31 8.16
C ARG A 923 66.76 -17.97 8.13
N PRO A 924 67.83 -17.26 7.72
CA PRO A 924 69.19 -17.83 7.65
C PRO A 924 69.67 -18.32 9.03
N ILE A 925 70.61 -19.28 9.06
CA ILE A 925 71.07 -19.98 10.27
C ILE A 925 71.63 -19.05 11.37
N GLY A 926 72.18 -17.88 10.99
CA GLY A 926 72.65 -16.86 11.94
C GLY A 926 71.55 -16.00 12.58
N ALA A 927 70.29 -16.13 12.15
CA ALA A 927 69.14 -15.43 12.69
C ALA A 927 68.29 -16.41 13.53
N PRO A 928 67.54 -15.92 14.53
CA PRO A 928 66.65 -16.79 15.29
C PRO A 928 65.60 -17.44 14.36
N PHE A 929 65.55 -18.78 14.33
CA PHE A 929 64.62 -19.53 13.46
C PHE A 929 63.15 -19.26 13.79
N LEU A 930 62.87 -18.95 15.05
CA LEU A 930 61.57 -18.50 15.54
C LEU A 930 61.74 -17.09 16.12
N THR A 931 60.86 -16.21 15.69
CA THR A 931 60.67 -14.90 16.29
C THR A 931 59.43 -14.93 17.17
N GLN A 932 59.27 -13.91 18.01
CA GLN A 932 58.04 -13.76 18.78
C GLN A 932 56.80 -13.42 17.91
N ALA A 933 56.92 -13.40 16.57
CA ALA A 933 55.83 -13.20 15.62
C ALA A 933 55.37 -14.50 14.93
N ASP A 934 56.16 -15.56 15.01
CA ASP A 934 55.79 -16.85 14.43
C ASP A 934 54.92 -17.62 15.42
N GLU A 935 53.80 -18.15 14.93
CA GLU A 935 52.97 -19.06 15.70
C GLU A 935 53.48 -20.50 15.51
N PHE A 936 53.45 -21.32 16.54
CA PHE A 936 53.94 -22.70 16.48
C PHE A 936 53.23 -23.62 17.48
N LEU A 937 53.21 -24.91 17.17
CA LEU A 937 52.73 -25.96 18.07
C LEU A 937 53.92 -26.58 18.81
N VAL A 938 53.93 -26.49 20.13
CA VAL A 938 54.89 -27.23 20.97
C VAL A 938 54.28 -28.56 21.33
N THR A 939 54.84 -29.63 20.79
CA THR A 939 54.27 -30.97 20.97
C THR A 939 54.35 -31.46 22.43
N GLU A 940 55.31 -30.94 23.23
CA GLU A 940 55.44 -31.24 24.67
C GLU A 940 54.21 -30.84 25.50
N LEU A 941 53.42 -29.87 25.04
CA LEU A 941 52.21 -29.40 25.74
C LEU A 941 51.03 -30.38 25.60
N VAL A 942 51.16 -31.39 24.74
CA VAL A 942 50.15 -32.44 24.58
C VAL A 942 50.29 -33.45 25.74
N PRO A 943 49.27 -33.62 26.59
CA PRO A 943 49.31 -34.61 27.67
C PRO A 943 49.39 -36.03 27.08
N ARG A 944 50.38 -36.80 27.52
CA ARG A 944 50.77 -38.10 26.94
C ARG A 944 50.99 -39.16 28.01
N GLU A 945 50.14 -39.15 29.02
CA GLU A 945 50.26 -40.04 30.15
C GLU A 945 49.39 -41.27 29.94
N ILE A 946 49.98 -42.46 30.07
CA ILE A 946 49.26 -43.74 30.06
C ILE A 946 49.36 -44.35 31.43
N THR A 947 48.23 -44.78 31.97
CA THR A 947 48.18 -45.50 33.23
C THR A 947 48.46 -46.98 32.96
N VAL A 948 49.65 -47.44 33.35
CA VAL A 948 50.09 -48.84 33.20
C VAL A 948 50.07 -49.49 34.59
N PRO A 949 49.64 -50.76 34.76
CA PRO A 949 49.76 -51.45 36.03
C PRO A 949 51.21 -51.48 36.53
N ASP A 950 51.41 -51.17 37.81
CA ASP A 950 52.71 -51.14 38.48
C ASP A 950 53.31 -52.55 38.49
N PRO A 951 54.49 -52.78 37.88
CA PRO A 951 55.14 -54.08 37.90
C PRO A 951 55.57 -54.52 39.31
N ASP A 952 55.81 -53.59 40.23
CA ASP A 952 56.31 -53.88 41.57
C ASP A 952 55.18 -54.00 42.61
N GLN A 953 54.00 -53.44 42.31
CA GLN A 953 52.82 -53.49 43.20
C GLN A 953 51.56 -53.94 42.45
N LYS A 954 51.21 -55.22 42.59
CA LYS A 954 49.98 -55.81 42.03
C LYS A 954 48.74 -55.01 42.45
N GLY A 955 48.03 -54.43 41.48
CA GLY A 955 46.76 -53.73 41.68
C GLY A 955 46.83 -52.20 41.72
N LYS A 956 48.03 -51.61 41.74
CA LYS A 956 48.20 -50.16 41.52
C LYS A 956 48.57 -49.89 40.07
N SER A 957 48.15 -48.75 39.56
CA SER A 957 48.49 -48.29 38.22
C SER A 957 49.40 -47.06 38.34
N VAL A 958 50.56 -47.12 37.71
CA VAL A 958 51.53 -46.02 37.64
C VAL A 958 51.35 -45.32 36.31
N THR A 959 51.26 -44.00 36.36
CA THR A 959 51.24 -43.16 35.18
C THR A 959 52.64 -43.08 34.59
N LYS A 960 52.80 -43.52 33.35
CA LYS A 960 54.06 -43.44 32.60
C LYS A 960 53.86 -42.58 31.34
N PRO A 961 54.88 -41.84 30.90
CA PRO A 961 54.82 -41.17 29.59
C PRO A 961 54.66 -42.22 28.48
N LEU A 962 53.79 -41.96 27.52
CA LEU A 962 53.57 -42.80 26.35
C LEU A 962 54.87 -42.91 25.54
N PRO A 963 55.45 -44.11 25.40
CA PRO A 963 56.63 -44.29 24.55
C PRO A 963 56.25 -44.14 23.07
N PRO A 964 57.07 -43.45 22.24
CA PRO A 964 56.95 -43.50 20.78
C PRO A 964 57.13 -44.93 20.25
N PRO A 965 56.49 -45.32 19.13
CA PRO A 965 55.78 -44.46 18.18
C PRO A 965 54.29 -44.28 18.49
N TYR A 966 53.74 -43.11 18.14
CA TYR A 966 52.29 -42.82 18.13
C TYR A 966 51.98 -41.69 17.14
N ARG A 967 50.70 -41.46 16.80
CA ARG A 967 50.29 -40.41 15.86
C ARG A 967 49.57 -39.28 16.56
N LEU A 968 49.88 -38.04 16.18
CA LEU A 968 49.15 -36.83 16.60
C LEU A 968 48.26 -36.36 15.45
N VAL A 969 46.96 -36.22 15.72
CA VAL A 969 45.99 -35.64 14.79
C VAL A 969 45.63 -34.26 15.30
N VAL A 970 46.03 -33.22 14.58
CA VAL A 970 45.84 -31.81 14.97
C VAL A 970 44.79 -31.17 14.06
N ARG A 971 43.72 -30.61 14.66
CA ARG A 971 42.72 -29.77 13.99
C ARG A 971 42.85 -28.34 14.48
N LEU A 972 42.48 -27.38 13.63
CA LEU A 972 42.47 -25.95 13.98
C LEU A 972 41.04 -25.51 14.18
N VAL A 973 40.79 -24.75 15.25
CA VAL A 973 39.46 -24.24 15.57
C VAL A 973 39.55 -22.74 15.82
N ALA A 974 38.76 -21.97 15.06
CA ALA A 974 38.54 -20.55 15.26
C ALA A 974 37.22 -20.36 16.03
N SER A 975 37.21 -19.44 16.99
CA SER A 975 36.03 -19.09 17.78
C SER A 975 35.79 -17.58 17.76
N ASP A 976 34.52 -17.22 17.56
CA ASP A 976 33.95 -15.87 17.62
C ASP A 976 32.73 -15.88 18.59
N ASN A 977 32.21 -14.71 18.98
CA ASN A 977 31.07 -14.51 19.86
C ASN A 977 29.89 -13.85 19.11
N ARG A 978 28.92 -14.66 18.68
CA ARG A 978 27.65 -14.17 18.18
C ARG A 978 26.73 -13.70 19.30
N GLN A 979 25.93 -12.66 19.07
CA GLN A 979 24.84 -12.27 19.97
C GLN A 979 23.48 -12.86 19.56
N VAL A 980 22.74 -13.35 20.56
CA VAL A 980 21.36 -13.83 20.41
C VAL A 980 20.46 -13.06 21.37
N VAL A 981 19.30 -12.61 20.88
CA VAL A 981 18.26 -11.99 21.71
C VAL A 981 17.53 -13.08 22.49
N THR A 982 17.56 -13.02 23.82
CA THR A 982 16.85 -13.95 24.71
C THR A 982 15.47 -13.42 25.12
N GLU A 983 14.59 -14.31 25.61
CA GLU A 983 13.27 -13.93 26.14
C GLU A 983 13.43 -12.83 27.23
N GLY A 984 13.06 -11.60 26.89
CA GLY A 984 13.23 -10.42 27.74
C GLY A 984 14.13 -9.29 27.18
N ASP A 985 14.36 -9.25 25.86
CA ASP A 985 15.12 -8.20 25.15
C ASP A 985 16.58 -8.04 25.63
N ARG A 986 17.14 -9.06 26.29
CA ARG A 986 18.55 -9.10 26.72
C ARG A 986 19.40 -9.81 25.68
N LEU A 987 20.51 -9.16 25.32
CA LEU A 987 21.54 -9.72 24.44
C LEU A 987 22.41 -10.69 25.25
N VAL A 988 22.48 -11.95 24.80
CA VAL A 988 23.36 -12.98 25.35
C VAL A 988 24.38 -13.38 24.29
N PHE A 989 25.65 -13.42 24.68
CA PHE A 989 26.73 -13.89 23.82
C PHE A 989 26.75 -15.43 23.79
N GLN A 990 26.85 -16.00 22.60
CA GLN A 990 27.05 -17.42 22.36
C GLN A 990 28.30 -17.62 21.49
N PRO A 991 29.24 -18.49 21.90
CA PRO A 991 30.43 -18.74 21.10
C PRO A 991 30.08 -19.50 19.83
N GLN A 992 30.49 -18.99 18.68
CA GLN A 992 30.39 -19.61 17.37
C GLN A 992 31.76 -20.15 16.95
N ARG A 993 31.84 -21.40 16.50
CA ARG A 993 33.11 -22.09 16.26
C ARG A 993 33.18 -22.70 14.87
N THR A 994 34.29 -22.49 14.20
CA THR A 994 34.59 -23.11 12.92
C THR A 994 35.87 -23.91 13.02
N ALA A 995 35.84 -25.18 12.58
CA ALA A 995 37.03 -26.01 12.46
C ALA A 995 37.57 -25.98 11.03
N TYR A 996 38.90 -26.00 10.87
CA TYR A 996 39.52 -26.18 9.57
C TYR A 996 39.18 -27.55 8.99
N HIS A 997 38.88 -27.61 7.70
CA HIS A 997 38.37 -28.81 7.04
C HIS A 997 39.35 -29.99 7.04
N ALA A 998 40.67 -29.73 7.05
CA ALA A 998 41.70 -30.76 7.05
C ALA A 998 42.29 -30.96 8.46
N ALA A 999 42.51 -32.23 8.84
CA ALA A 999 43.28 -32.59 10.03
C ALA A 999 44.73 -32.90 9.63
N PHE A 1000 45.69 -32.41 10.41
CA PHE A 1000 47.11 -32.65 10.19
C PHE A 1000 47.57 -33.83 11.02
N GLU A 1001 48.06 -34.87 10.35
CA GLU A 1001 48.57 -36.08 10.99
C GLU A 1001 50.10 -36.03 11.08
N PHE A 1002 50.65 -36.24 12.28
CA PHE A 1002 52.09 -36.32 12.52
C PHE A 1002 52.45 -37.63 13.19
N ASN A 1003 53.43 -38.36 12.67
CA ASN A 1003 53.95 -39.56 13.31
C ASN A 1003 55.08 -39.19 14.27
N VAL A 1004 54.88 -39.45 15.56
CA VAL A 1004 55.89 -39.21 16.58
C VAL A 1004 56.79 -40.43 16.70
N VAL A 1005 58.10 -40.23 16.51
CA VAL A 1005 59.16 -41.24 16.53
C VAL A 1005 60.23 -40.90 17.59
N THR A 1006 61.14 -41.83 17.86
CA THR A 1006 62.27 -41.54 18.76
C THR A 1006 63.31 -40.64 18.08
N GLU A 1007 64.12 -39.94 18.86
CA GLU A 1007 65.22 -39.10 18.34
C GLU A 1007 66.19 -39.91 17.45
N ASN A 1008 66.54 -41.13 17.88
CA ASN A 1008 67.41 -42.01 17.11
C ASN A 1008 66.76 -42.46 15.79
N ASP A 1009 65.45 -42.74 15.78
CA ASP A 1009 64.74 -43.10 14.57
C ASP A 1009 64.68 -41.94 13.56
N LEU A 1010 64.55 -40.70 14.04
CA LEU A 1010 64.62 -39.51 13.19
C LEU A 1010 66.01 -39.37 12.55
N LEU A 1011 67.08 -39.54 13.32
CA LEU A 1011 68.46 -39.49 12.81
C LEU A 1011 68.74 -40.57 11.76
N ILE A 1012 68.18 -41.78 11.94
CA ILE A 1012 68.27 -42.85 10.95
C ILE A 1012 67.54 -42.44 9.66
N ASP A 1013 66.35 -41.85 9.75
CA ASP A 1013 65.59 -41.42 8.57
C ASP A 1013 66.30 -40.29 7.81
N GLU A 1014 66.82 -39.27 8.50
CA GLU A 1014 67.60 -38.19 7.87
C GLU A 1014 68.90 -38.68 7.25
N SER A 1015 69.54 -39.72 7.82
CA SER A 1015 70.80 -40.26 7.28
C SER A 1015 70.68 -40.78 5.85
N ARG A 1016 69.50 -41.22 5.42
CA ARG A 1016 69.24 -41.62 4.03
C ARG A 1016 69.35 -40.44 3.07
N ARG A 1017 68.86 -39.26 3.48
CA ARG A 1017 68.98 -38.02 2.70
C ARG A 1017 70.41 -37.51 2.69
N GLU A 1018 71.12 -37.61 3.81
CA GLU A 1018 72.55 -37.31 3.87
C GLU A 1018 73.36 -38.23 2.94
N GLU A 1019 72.98 -39.50 2.79
CA GLU A 1019 73.59 -40.45 1.85
C GLU A 1019 73.36 -40.04 0.39
N GLU A 1020 72.15 -39.63 0.01
CA GLU A 1020 71.87 -39.07 -1.33
C GLU A 1020 72.67 -37.78 -1.61
N ILE A 1021 72.81 -36.90 -0.61
CA ILE A 1021 73.64 -35.68 -0.74
C ILE A 1021 75.10 -36.06 -0.91
N ARG A 1022 75.59 -37.04 -0.16
CA ARG A 1022 76.97 -37.54 -0.29
C ARG A 1022 77.23 -38.10 -1.68
N GLU A 1023 76.31 -38.90 -2.24
CA GLU A 1023 76.46 -39.44 -3.59
C GLU A 1023 76.55 -38.31 -4.63
N ARG A 1024 75.73 -37.26 -4.48
CA ARG A 1024 75.83 -36.04 -5.31
C ARG A 1024 77.19 -35.34 -5.15
N CYS A 1025 77.74 -35.25 -3.94
CA CYS A 1025 79.07 -34.70 -3.69
C CYS A 1025 80.19 -35.57 -4.29
N ASP A 1026 80.13 -36.90 -4.14
CA ASP A 1026 81.10 -37.84 -4.70
C ASP A 1026 81.15 -37.75 -6.23
N ASN A 1027 79.97 -37.61 -6.87
CA ASN A 1027 79.87 -37.40 -8.32
C ASN A 1027 80.50 -36.06 -8.76
N LEU A 1028 80.31 -34.98 -7.99
CA LEU A 1028 80.95 -33.70 -8.28
C LEU A 1028 82.47 -33.77 -8.09
N LEU A 1029 82.92 -34.41 -7.01
CA LEU A 1029 84.33 -34.63 -6.74
C LEU A 1029 85.01 -35.39 -7.90
N ALA A 1030 84.37 -36.44 -8.42
CA ALA A 1030 84.88 -37.20 -9.56
C ALA A 1030 85.05 -36.31 -10.80
N LYS A 1031 84.12 -35.38 -11.06
CA LYS A 1031 84.23 -34.40 -12.15
C LYS A 1031 85.40 -33.44 -11.94
N LEU A 1032 85.59 -32.91 -10.73
CA LEU A 1032 86.71 -32.03 -10.41
C LEU A 1032 88.07 -32.73 -10.54
N VAL A 1033 88.14 -33.99 -10.10
CA VAL A 1033 89.31 -34.86 -10.27
C VAL A 1033 89.63 -35.07 -11.74
N ALA A 1034 88.62 -35.35 -12.57
CA ALA A 1034 88.82 -35.51 -14.02
C ALA A 1034 89.35 -34.24 -14.68
N VAL A 1035 88.85 -33.05 -14.29
CA VAL A 1035 89.36 -31.75 -14.76
C VAL A 1035 90.83 -31.57 -14.38
N ARG A 1036 91.18 -31.87 -13.12
CA ARG A 1036 92.56 -31.80 -12.62
C ARG A 1036 93.49 -32.76 -13.35
N ASP A 1037 93.06 -34.00 -13.60
CA ASP A 1037 93.84 -35.01 -14.32
C ASP A 1037 94.05 -34.62 -15.80
N GLN A 1038 93.02 -34.04 -16.43
CA GLN A 1038 93.12 -33.50 -17.78
C GLN A 1038 94.14 -32.36 -17.86
N LEU A 1039 94.16 -31.44 -16.89
CA LEU A 1039 95.15 -30.36 -16.84
C LEU A 1039 96.57 -30.87 -16.60
N VAL A 1040 96.76 -31.90 -15.76
CA VAL A 1040 98.06 -32.54 -15.57
C VAL A 1040 98.52 -33.22 -16.87
N LYS A 1041 97.61 -33.85 -17.60
CA LYS A 1041 97.90 -34.41 -18.93
C LYS A 1041 98.28 -33.33 -19.94
N MET A 1042 97.51 -32.23 -20.00
CA MET A 1042 97.81 -31.07 -20.85
C MET A 1042 99.17 -30.46 -20.50
N ARG A 1043 99.52 -30.38 -19.21
CA ARG A 1043 100.83 -29.95 -18.73
C ARG A 1043 101.97 -30.85 -19.26
N GLN A 1044 101.81 -32.16 -19.23
CA GLN A 1044 102.82 -33.10 -19.76
C GLN A 1044 102.95 -32.98 -21.28
N GLU A 1045 101.83 -32.89 -21.98
CA GLU A 1045 101.81 -32.76 -23.45
C GLU A 1045 102.28 -31.37 -23.94
N SER A 1046 102.28 -30.36 -23.06
CA SER A 1046 102.76 -29.00 -23.38
C SER A 1046 104.27 -28.92 -23.64
N GLU A 1047 105.05 -29.97 -23.33
CA GLU A 1047 106.46 -30.03 -23.72
C GLU A 1047 106.64 -30.08 -25.25
N GLN A 1048 105.62 -30.51 -26.00
CA GLN A 1048 105.61 -30.59 -27.46
C GLN A 1048 104.53 -29.67 -28.09
N LEU A 1049 104.31 -28.49 -27.50
CA LEU A 1049 103.19 -27.62 -27.84
C LEU A 1049 103.28 -27.03 -29.27
N ASN A 1050 102.34 -27.42 -30.13
CA ASN A 1050 102.10 -26.80 -31.44
C ASN A 1050 100.98 -25.74 -31.37
N GLU A 1051 100.88 -24.86 -32.37
CA GLU A 1051 99.89 -23.76 -32.38
C GLU A 1051 98.44 -24.27 -32.31
N ASP A 1052 98.10 -25.29 -33.10
CA ASP A 1052 96.77 -25.91 -33.08
C ASP A 1052 96.48 -26.61 -31.74
N LEU A 1053 97.50 -27.18 -31.10
CA LEU A 1053 97.37 -27.86 -29.81
C LEU A 1053 97.17 -26.84 -28.68
N ALA A 1054 97.86 -25.69 -28.73
CA ALA A 1054 97.70 -24.60 -27.77
C ALA A 1054 96.27 -24.01 -27.80
N LEU A 1055 95.67 -23.87 -28.99
CA LEU A 1055 94.29 -23.40 -29.13
C LEU A 1055 93.26 -24.44 -28.63
N ARG A 1056 93.53 -25.74 -28.84
CA ARG A 1056 92.71 -26.82 -28.25
C ARG A 1056 92.80 -26.80 -26.73
N PHE A 1057 94.02 -26.68 -26.18
CA PHE A 1057 94.23 -26.58 -24.74
C PHE A 1057 93.60 -25.34 -24.14
N ALA A 1058 93.60 -24.20 -24.83
CA ALA A 1058 92.87 -23.02 -24.38
C ALA A 1058 91.36 -23.28 -24.26
N ARG A 1059 90.77 -23.97 -25.24
CA ARG A 1059 89.35 -24.34 -25.22
C ARG A 1059 89.05 -25.34 -24.10
N ASP A 1060 89.89 -26.36 -23.94
CA ASP A 1060 89.75 -27.35 -22.88
C ASP A 1060 89.86 -26.70 -21.48
N SER A 1061 90.75 -25.70 -21.31
CA SER A 1061 90.85 -24.91 -20.08
C SER A 1061 89.62 -24.03 -19.82
N GLU A 1062 88.96 -23.49 -20.86
CA GLU A 1062 87.68 -22.79 -20.71
C GLU A 1062 86.54 -23.74 -20.33
N ASP A 1063 86.49 -24.93 -20.93
CA ASP A 1063 85.49 -25.94 -20.61
C ASP A 1063 85.70 -26.50 -19.18
N ALA A 1064 86.96 -26.61 -18.74
CA ALA A 1064 87.33 -26.87 -17.35
C ALA A 1064 86.86 -25.73 -16.42
N GLN A 1065 87.10 -24.47 -16.77
CA GLN A 1065 86.63 -23.31 -16.00
C GLN A 1065 85.11 -23.31 -15.82
N ARG A 1066 84.36 -23.56 -16.91
CA ARG A 1066 82.89 -23.70 -16.86
C ARG A 1066 82.47 -24.85 -15.95
N SER A 1067 83.12 -26.01 -16.03
CA SER A 1067 82.80 -27.16 -15.20
C SER A 1067 82.99 -26.89 -13.70
N VAL A 1068 84.03 -26.12 -13.33
CA VAL A 1068 84.25 -25.71 -11.93
C VAL A 1068 83.19 -24.69 -11.48
N ARG A 1069 82.77 -23.77 -12.37
CA ARG A 1069 81.70 -22.82 -12.11
C ARG A 1069 80.35 -23.48 -11.89
N ASP A 1070 79.97 -24.40 -12.78
CA ASP A 1070 78.73 -25.16 -12.63
C ASP A 1070 78.75 -26.00 -11.34
N GLY A 1071 79.94 -26.53 -10.97
CA GLY A 1071 80.15 -27.19 -9.69
C GLY A 1071 79.90 -26.30 -8.48
N ARG A 1072 80.40 -25.05 -8.51
CA ARG A 1072 80.14 -24.04 -7.46
C ARG A 1072 78.65 -23.76 -7.30
N ASP A 1073 77.96 -23.49 -8.41
CA ASP A 1073 76.52 -23.19 -8.42
C ASP A 1073 75.68 -24.37 -7.90
N PHE A 1074 76.05 -25.60 -8.28
CA PHE A 1074 75.41 -26.82 -7.82
C PHE A 1074 75.54 -27.01 -6.30
N VAL A 1075 76.75 -26.80 -5.74
CA VAL A 1075 76.96 -26.86 -4.28
C VAL A 1075 76.12 -25.80 -3.57
N GLN A 1076 76.06 -24.58 -4.11
CA GLN A 1076 75.34 -23.47 -3.48
C GLN A 1076 73.82 -23.64 -3.48
N ARG A 1077 73.24 -24.05 -4.61
CA ARG A 1077 71.78 -24.03 -4.81
C ARG A 1077 71.09 -25.32 -4.38
N GLU A 1078 71.80 -26.45 -4.46
CA GLU A 1078 71.24 -27.77 -4.17
C GLU A 1078 71.80 -28.33 -2.86
N ILE A 1079 73.10 -28.65 -2.81
CA ILE A 1079 73.70 -29.35 -1.66
C ILE A 1079 73.55 -28.55 -0.36
N LEU A 1080 73.98 -27.28 -0.36
CA LEU A 1080 73.87 -26.43 0.83
C LEU A 1080 72.41 -26.14 1.22
N ARG A 1081 71.50 -26.02 0.24
CA ARG A 1081 70.08 -25.82 0.53
C ARG A 1081 69.48 -27.03 1.24
N ASP A 1082 69.75 -28.23 0.75
CA ASP A 1082 69.20 -29.48 1.29
C ASP A 1082 69.78 -29.77 2.69
N LEU A 1083 71.09 -29.59 2.88
CA LEU A 1083 71.74 -29.72 4.20
C LEU A 1083 71.19 -28.72 5.22
N ARG A 1084 70.90 -27.48 4.80
CA ARG A 1084 70.27 -26.47 5.68
C ARG A 1084 68.83 -26.83 6.03
N LEU A 1085 68.09 -27.49 5.14
CA LEU A 1085 66.75 -28.01 5.45
C LEU A 1085 66.83 -29.12 6.49
N ILE A 1086 67.73 -30.10 6.31
CA ILE A 1086 67.97 -31.17 7.30
C ILE A 1086 68.34 -30.58 8.66
N TYR A 1087 69.28 -29.62 8.69
CA TYR A 1087 69.67 -28.94 9.93
C TYR A 1087 68.47 -28.27 10.63
N ARG A 1088 67.60 -27.57 9.87
CA ARG A 1088 66.39 -26.95 10.42
C ARG A 1088 65.39 -27.99 10.93
N GLU A 1089 65.15 -29.05 10.17
CA GLU A 1089 64.27 -30.15 10.57
C GLU A 1089 64.73 -30.78 11.90
N LEU A 1090 66.03 -31.04 12.05
CA LEU A 1090 66.62 -31.55 13.30
C LEU A 1090 66.50 -30.53 14.46
N TRP A 1091 66.68 -29.23 14.18
CA TRP A 1091 66.55 -28.17 15.17
C TRP A 1091 65.10 -28.04 15.69
N PHE A 1092 64.12 -28.01 14.79
CA PHE A 1092 62.69 -27.95 15.14
C PHE A 1092 62.24 -29.21 15.88
N ASN A 1093 62.83 -30.36 15.58
CA ASN A 1093 62.66 -31.60 16.34
C ASN A 1093 63.42 -31.64 17.68
N ARG A 1094 64.14 -30.57 18.05
CA ARG A 1094 64.92 -30.45 19.29
C ARG A 1094 65.86 -31.65 19.54
N VAL A 1095 66.54 -32.08 18.49
CA VAL A 1095 67.62 -33.09 18.56
C VAL A 1095 68.79 -32.53 19.39
N GLN A 1096 69.59 -33.42 19.99
CA GLN A 1096 70.75 -33.05 20.80
C GLN A 1096 71.68 -32.06 20.07
N GLN A 1097 72.03 -30.98 20.78
CA GLN A 1097 72.83 -29.88 20.24
C GLN A 1097 74.16 -30.34 19.63
N LYS A 1098 74.78 -31.39 20.18
CA LYS A 1098 76.02 -31.98 19.68
C LYS A 1098 75.93 -32.44 18.22
N GLU A 1099 74.80 -33.03 17.82
CA GLU A 1099 74.62 -33.51 16.43
C GLU A 1099 74.35 -32.34 15.48
N LEU A 1100 73.60 -31.33 15.94
CA LEU A 1100 73.40 -30.08 15.19
C LEU A 1100 74.71 -29.35 14.96
N ASP A 1101 75.52 -29.14 16.01
CA ASP A 1101 76.81 -28.45 15.92
C ASP A 1101 77.77 -29.21 14.99
N ARG A 1102 77.73 -30.55 15.02
CA ARG A 1102 78.52 -31.39 14.10
C ARG A 1102 78.14 -31.16 12.64
N LEU A 1103 76.84 -31.13 12.32
CA LEU A 1103 76.37 -30.88 10.95
C LEU A 1103 76.68 -29.44 10.49
N ASP A 1104 76.51 -28.44 11.35
CA ASP A 1104 76.79 -27.04 11.00
C ASP A 1104 78.29 -26.74 10.88
N GLU A 1105 79.06 -26.99 11.95
CA GLU A 1105 80.46 -26.56 12.04
C GLU A 1105 81.41 -27.38 11.18
N LYS A 1106 81.14 -28.68 10.99
CA LYS A 1106 82.04 -29.56 10.23
C LYS A 1106 81.65 -29.74 8.76
N ILE A 1107 80.39 -29.47 8.38
CA ILE A 1107 79.91 -29.74 7.03
C ILE A 1107 79.36 -28.47 6.37
N CYS A 1108 78.32 -27.85 6.93
CA CYS A 1108 77.68 -26.69 6.30
C CYS A 1108 78.62 -25.48 6.19
N ARG A 1109 79.25 -25.05 7.29
CA ARG A 1109 80.15 -23.88 7.27
C ARG A 1109 81.39 -24.08 6.38
N PRO A 1110 82.09 -25.23 6.40
CA PRO A 1110 83.19 -25.48 5.49
C PRO A 1110 82.75 -25.50 4.01
N LEU A 1111 81.59 -26.07 3.68
CA LEU A 1111 81.04 -26.01 2.32
C LEU A 1111 80.73 -24.58 1.88
N GLU A 1112 80.15 -23.77 2.76
CA GLU A 1112 79.90 -22.36 2.50
C GLU A 1112 81.20 -21.60 2.26
N GLN A 1113 82.25 -21.87 3.04
CA GLN A 1113 83.56 -21.26 2.85
C GLN A 1113 84.17 -21.58 1.48
N LEU A 1114 83.95 -22.78 0.93
CA LEU A 1114 84.45 -23.11 -0.41
C LEU A 1114 83.79 -22.28 -1.52
N VAL A 1115 82.50 -21.96 -1.36
CA VAL A 1115 81.66 -21.30 -2.37
C VAL A 1115 81.69 -19.78 -2.26
N ARG A 1116 82.16 -19.21 -1.13
CA ARG A 1116 82.27 -17.76 -0.92
C ARG A 1116 83.13 -17.09 -2.00
N ASP A 1117 82.78 -15.85 -2.31
CA ASP A 1117 83.48 -15.07 -3.34
C ASP A 1117 84.97 -14.91 -2.99
N GLY A 1118 85.85 -15.24 -3.95
CA GLY A 1118 87.30 -15.15 -3.79
C GLY A 1118 87.98 -16.31 -3.04
N GLU A 1119 87.24 -17.37 -2.72
CA GLU A 1119 87.76 -18.59 -2.07
C GLU A 1119 88.06 -19.71 -3.10
N ALA A 1120 88.19 -20.96 -2.65
CA ALA A 1120 88.76 -22.06 -3.44
C ALA A 1120 88.09 -22.31 -4.80
N PHE A 1121 86.76 -22.24 -4.92
CA PHE A 1121 86.09 -22.42 -6.22
C PHE A 1121 86.37 -21.26 -7.19
N ASP A 1122 86.39 -20.02 -6.69
CA ASP A 1122 86.62 -18.83 -7.51
C ASP A 1122 88.09 -18.69 -7.90
N GLN A 1123 89.00 -18.96 -6.97
CA GLN A 1123 90.44 -19.00 -7.24
C GLN A 1123 90.78 -20.07 -8.29
N ALA A 1124 90.13 -21.24 -8.23
CA ALA A 1124 90.30 -22.26 -9.26
C ALA A 1124 89.77 -21.79 -10.64
N GLN A 1125 88.60 -21.14 -10.68
CA GLN A 1125 88.04 -20.59 -11.93
C GLN A 1125 88.91 -19.48 -12.52
N GLU A 1126 89.39 -18.56 -11.69
CA GLU A 1126 90.23 -17.44 -12.13
C GLU A 1126 91.55 -17.94 -12.72
N ASN A 1127 92.24 -18.87 -12.03
CA ASN A 1127 93.49 -19.43 -12.53
C ASN A 1127 93.33 -20.26 -13.81
N LEU A 1128 92.20 -20.96 -13.99
CA LEU A 1128 91.89 -21.64 -15.25
C LEU A 1128 91.60 -20.66 -16.39
N GLY A 1129 90.91 -19.57 -16.10
CA GLY A 1129 90.66 -18.50 -17.08
C GLY A 1129 91.95 -17.81 -17.51
N LEU A 1130 92.82 -17.47 -16.56
CA LEU A 1130 94.14 -16.89 -16.84
C LEU A 1130 95.00 -17.83 -17.68
N LEU A 1131 95.00 -19.14 -17.37
CA LEU A 1131 95.70 -20.15 -18.17
C LEU A 1131 95.15 -20.23 -19.61
N ALA A 1132 93.82 -20.21 -19.78
CA ALA A 1132 93.20 -20.22 -21.10
C ALA A 1132 93.57 -18.99 -21.93
N GLU A 1133 93.60 -17.80 -21.31
CA GLU A 1133 94.01 -16.55 -21.95
C GLU A 1133 95.50 -16.58 -22.35
N GLN A 1134 96.37 -17.07 -21.46
CA GLN A 1134 97.80 -17.24 -21.75
C GLN A 1134 98.04 -18.20 -22.92
N LEU A 1135 97.31 -19.32 -22.99
CA LEU A 1135 97.39 -20.28 -24.09
C LEU A 1135 96.96 -19.67 -25.43
N ARG A 1136 95.98 -18.77 -25.45
CA ARG A 1136 95.56 -18.06 -26.68
C ARG A 1136 96.55 -17.01 -27.15
N THR A 1137 97.13 -16.27 -26.20
CA THR A 1137 97.96 -15.10 -26.48
C THR A 1137 99.41 -15.49 -26.78
N LEU A 1138 100.01 -16.36 -25.96
CA LEU A 1138 101.40 -16.78 -26.07
C LEU A 1138 101.59 -18.01 -26.96
N ARG A 1139 100.54 -18.80 -27.19
CA ARG A 1139 100.51 -20.00 -28.04
C ARG A 1139 101.69 -20.94 -27.73
N GLN A 1140 102.62 -21.13 -28.66
CA GLN A 1140 103.78 -22.03 -28.53
C GLN A 1140 104.78 -21.63 -27.42
N ARG A 1141 104.67 -20.42 -26.85
CA ARG A 1141 105.62 -19.91 -25.83
C ARG A 1141 105.24 -20.28 -24.39
N VAL A 1142 104.09 -20.93 -24.18
CA VAL A 1142 103.64 -21.36 -22.86
C VAL A 1142 104.51 -22.52 -22.37
N ARG A 1143 104.96 -22.44 -21.11
CA ARG A 1143 105.81 -23.46 -20.48
C ARG A 1143 104.96 -24.40 -19.63
N PRO A 1144 105.41 -25.64 -19.39
CA PRO A 1144 104.73 -26.55 -18.47
C PRO A 1144 104.51 -25.96 -17.06
N SER A 1145 105.39 -25.06 -16.61
CA SER A 1145 105.26 -24.36 -15.32
C SER A 1145 104.04 -23.45 -15.22
N ASP A 1146 103.51 -22.98 -16.35
CA ASP A 1146 102.38 -22.04 -16.37
C ASP A 1146 101.05 -22.73 -16.02
N PHE A 1147 100.99 -24.06 -16.09
CA PHE A 1147 99.85 -24.88 -15.65
C PHE A 1147 99.84 -25.12 -14.13
N ASP A 1148 100.98 -24.95 -13.44
CA ASP A 1148 101.14 -25.29 -12.03
C ASP A 1148 100.17 -24.53 -11.09
N PRO A 1149 99.91 -23.21 -11.26
CA PRO A 1149 98.95 -22.49 -10.42
C PRO A 1149 97.52 -23.06 -10.50
N ALA A 1150 97.04 -23.38 -11.71
CA ALA A 1150 95.71 -23.93 -11.91
C ALA A 1150 95.58 -25.35 -11.33
N VAL A 1151 96.60 -26.20 -11.52
CA VAL A 1151 96.63 -27.55 -10.95
C VAL A 1151 96.72 -27.50 -9.42
N PHE A 1152 97.52 -26.60 -8.85
CA PHE A 1152 97.64 -26.43 -7.41
C PHE A 1152 96.31 -26.01 -6.77
N GLN A 1153 95.63 -25.01 -7.35
CA GLN A 1153 94.35 -24.54 -6.81
C GLN A 1153 93.24 -25.59 -6.90
N LEU A 1154 93.18 -26.34 -8.01
CA LEU A 1154 92.26 -27.48 -8.12
C LEU A 1154 92.55 -28.59 -7.11
N ASN A 1155 93.82 -28.92 -6.87
CA ASN A 1155 94.18 -29.90 -5.84
C ASN A 1155 93.79 -29.44 -4.44
N LEU A 1156 93.96 -28.16 -4.12
CA LEU A 1156 93.55 -27.59 -2.84
C LEU A 1156 92.03 -27.64 -2.66
N LEU A 1157 91.27 -27.30 -3.71
CA LEU A 1157 89.81 -27.40 -3.72
C LEU A 1157 89.36 -28.86 -3.51
N ILE A 1158 89.95 -29.80 -4.25
CA ILE A 1158 89.66 -31.23 -4.17
C ILE A 1158 89.94 -31.76 -2.75
N ASP A 1159 91.08 -31.44 -2.14
CA ASP A 1159 91.44 -31.90 -0.78
C ASP A 1159 90.45 -31.38 0.28
N ARG A 1160 90.10 -30.08 0.21
CA ARG A 1160 89.12 -29.50 1.15
C ARG A 1160 87.74 -30.12 0.97
N PHE A 1161 87.29 -30.33 -0.27
CA PHE A 1161 86.00 -30.95 -0.55
C PHE A 1161 85.95 -32.44 -0.12
N GLN A 1162 87.05 -33.18 -0.31
CA GLN A 1162 87.20 -34.56 0.17
C GLN A 1162 87.07 -34.67 1.70
N LYS A 1163 87.70 -33.76 2.45
CA LYS A 1163 87.59 -33.73 3.93
C LYS A 1163 86.15 -33.58 4.40
N ILE A 1164 85.37 -32.76 3.70
CA ILE A 1164 83.94 -32.56 4.02
C ILE A 1164 83.14 -33.84 3.73
N ILE A 1165 83.37 -34.47 2.57
CA ILE A 1165 82.71 -35.73 2.21
C ILE A 1165 83.00 -36.82 3.25
N GLN A 1166 84.23 -36.86 3.80
CA GLN A 1166 84.58 -37.79 4.88
C GLN A 1166 83.78 -37.53 6.16
N GLU A 1167 83.52 -36.28 6.53
CA GLU A 1167 82.68 -35.95 7.69
C GLU A 1167 81.21 -36.36 7.47
N ILE A 1168 80.66 -36.15 6.26
CA ILE A 1168 79.31 -36.62 5.89
C ILE A 1168 79.24 -38.15 6.00
N LYS A 1169 80.24 -38.87 5.48
CA LYS A 1169 80.35 -40.32 5.61
C LYS A 1169 80.34 -40.76 7.09
N GLY A 1170 81.05 -40.03 7.95
CA GLY A 1170 81.07 -40.31 9.39
C GLY A 1170 79.74 -40.09 10.11
N LEU A 1171 78.84 -39.24 9.60
CA LEU A 1171 77.46 -39.12 10.11
C LEU A 1171 76.61 -40.33 9.71
N ILE A 1172 76.70 -40.72 8.44
CA ILE A 1172 75.96 -41.87 7.89
C ILE A 1172 76.37 -43.16 8.62
N GLU A 1173 77.68 -43.37 8.86
CA GLU A 1173 78.17 -44.55 9.59
C GLU A 1173 77.69 -44.57 11.05
N TYR A 1174 77.60 -43.40 11.69
CA TYR A 1174 77.04 -43.28 13.04
C TYR A 1174 75.55 -43.62 13.06
N ALA A 1175 74.76 -43.12 12.09
CA ALA A 1175 73.35 -43.45 11.97
C ALA A 1175 73.10 -44.94 11.64
N LYS A 1176 73.93 -45.53 10.77
CA LYS A 1176 73.89 -46.98 10.49
C LYS A 1176 74.22 -47.81 11.74
N ALA A 1177 75.15 -47.33 12.59
CA ALA A 1177 75.40 -47.97 13.88
C ALA A 1177 74.20 -47.85 14.83
N LEU A 1178 73.50 -46.71 14.86
CA LEU A 1178 72.26 -46.55 15.62
C LEU A 1178 71.15 -47.49 15.11
N GLU A 1179 71.02 -47.68 13.80
CA GLU A 1179 70.07 -48.62 13.20
C GLU A 1179 70.35 -50.07 13.62
N ILE A 1180 71.62 -50.49 13.54
CA ILE A 1180 72.04 -51.83 14.00
C ILE A 1180 71.76 -52.00 15.50
N LEU A 1181 72.08 -50.99 16.32
CA LEU A 1181 71.80 -51.02 17.77
C LEU A 1181 70.30 -51.12 18.06
N ARG A 1182 69.46 -50.38 17.34
CA ARG A 1182 67.99 -50.45 17.46
C ARG A 1182 67.48 -51.84 17.13
N ASP A 1183 67.95 -52.44 16.04
CA ASP A 1183 67.53 -53.77 15.61
C ASP A 1183 68.00 -54.85 16.61
N LEU A 1184 69.19 -54.66 17.19
CA LEU A 1184 69.71 -55.52 18.24
C LEU A 1184 68.86 -55.42 19.52
N ILE A 1185 68.49 -54.21 19.95
CA ILE A 1185 67.58 -53.98 21.09
C ILE A 1185 66.23 -54.66 20.83
N ARG A 1186 65.61 -54.45 19.67
CA ARG A 1186 64.34 -55.11 19.31
C ARG A 1186 64.47 -56.63 19.29
N SER A 1187 65.58 -57.16 18.78
CA SER A 1187 65.84 -58.60 18.78
C SER A 1187 65.98 -59.14 20.21
N GLN A 1188 66.64 -58.40 21.09
CA GLN A 1188 66.80 -58.74 22.50
C GLN A 1188 65.46 -58.70 23.26
N GLU A 1189 64.63 -57.70 23.02
CA GLU A 1189 63.27 -57.62 23.58
C GLU A 1189 62.42 -58.83 23.15
N LYS A 1190 62.44 -59.17 21.85
CA LYS A 1190 61.74 -60.34 21.32
C LYS A 1190 62.25 -61.64 21.94
N ILE A 1191 63.57 -61.78 22.11
CA ILE A 1191 64.17 -62.91 22.82
C ILE A 1191 63.72 -62.93 24.29
N ASN A 1192 63.71 -61.79 24.98
CA ASN A 1192 63.25 -61.69 26.37
C ASN A 1192 61.77 -62.05 26.52
N GLU A 1193 60.91 -61.65 25.58
CA GLU A 1193 59.51 -62.05 25.56
C GLU A 1193 59.35 -63.55 25.32
N LEU A 1194 60.10 -64.12 24.36
CA LEU A 1194 60.13 -65.55 24.12
C LEU A 1194 60.63 -66.31 25.35
N LEU A 1195 61.68 -65.81 26.01
CA LEU A 1195 62.19 -66.38 27.27
C LEU A 1195 61.17 -66.27 28.39
N LYS A 1196 60.46 -65.16 28.55
CA LYS A 1196 59.35 -65.02 29.51
C LYS A 1196 58.20 -65.98 29.17
N ALA A 1197 57.89 -66.17 27.90
CA ALA A 1197 56.87 -67.12 27.45
C ALA A 1197 57.31 -68.56 27.76
N ILE A 1198 58.57 -68.91 27.50
CA ILE A 1198 59.18 -70.21 27.84
C ILE A 1198 59.24 -70.40 29.36
N GLN A 1199 59.64 -69.39 30.13
CA GLN A 1199 59.64 -69.43 31.60
C GLN A 1199 58.23 -69.62 32.15
N LYS A 1200 57.22 -68.90 31.61
CA LYS A 1200 55.82 -69.13 31.97
C LYS A 1200 55.39 -70.56 31.64
N ARG A 1201 55.87 -71.10 30.51
CA ARG A 1201 55.60 -72.49 30.10
C ARG A 1201 56.26 -73.49 31.05
N ARG A 1202 57.54 -73.31 31.39
CA ARG A 1202 58.28 -74.12 32.38
C ARG A 1202 57.73 -74.01 33.78
N LEU A 1203 57.42 -72.81 34.27
CA LEU A 1203 56.74 -72.63 35.56
C LEU A 1203 55.41 -73.37 35.59
N LYS A 1204 54.68 -73.40 34.46
CA LYS A 1204 53.44 -74.17 34.35
C LYS A 1204 53.68 -75.69 34.30
N GLU A 1205 54.84 -76.13 33.82
CA GLU A 1205 55.27 -77.54 33.83
C GLU A 1205 55.85 -77.97 35.20
N GLU A 1206 56.61 -77.12 35.90
CA GLU A 1206 57.19 -77.38 37.23
C GLU A 1206 56.15 -77.24 38.35
N LEU A 1207 55.19 -76.32 38.22
CA LEU A 1207 53.99 -76.26 39.09
C LEU A 1207 52.95 -77.33 38.69
N GLY A 1208 53.26 -78.18 37.71
CA GLY A 1208 52.39 -79.19 37.14
C GLY A 1208 52.96 -80.60 37.25
N ASN A 1209 53.27 -81.08 38.46
CA ASN A 1209 53.06 -82.48 38.88
C ASN A 1209 53.45 -82.73 40.35
N PRO A 1210 52.57 -83.30 41.20
CA PRO A 1210 51.12 -83.13 41.31
C PRO A 1210 50.72 -82.10 42.40
#